data_AF-I6DPS9-F1
#
_entry.id   AF-I6DPS9-F1
#
_cell.length_a   1.000
_cell.length_b   1.000
_cell.length_c   1.000
_cell.angle_alpha   90.00
_cell.angle_beta   90.00
_cell.angle_gamma   90.00
#
_symmetry.space_group_name_H-M   'P 1'
#
loop_
_entity.id
_entity.type
_entity.pdbx_description
1 polymer ?
#
loop_
_entity_poly.entity_id
_entity_poly.type
_entity_poly.pdbx_seq_one_letter_code
_entity_poly.pdbx_strand_id
1 'polypeptide(L)'
;MAKNLILWLVIAVVLMSVFQSFGPSESNGRKVDYSTFLQEVNNDQVREARINGREINVTKKDSNRYTTYIPVQDPKLLDNLLTKNVKVVGEPPEEPSLLASIFISWFPMLLLIGVWIFFMRQMQGGGGKGAMSFGKSKARMLTEDQIKTTFADVAGCDEAKEEVAELVEYLREPSRFQKLGGKIPKGVLMVGPPGTGKTLLAKAIAGEAKVPFFTISGSDFVEMFVGVGASRVRDMFEQAKKAAPCIIFIDEIDAVGRQRGAGLGGGHDEREQTLNQMLVEMDGFEGNEGIIVIAATNRPDVLDPALLRPGRFDRQVVVGLPDVRGREQILKVHMRRVPLAPDIDAAIIARGTPGFSGADLANLVNEAALFAARGNKRVVSMIEFEKAKDKIMMGAERRSMVMTEAQKESTAYHEAGHAIIGRLVPEHDPVHKVTIIPRGRALGVTFFLPEGDAISASRQKLESQISTLYGGRLAEEIIYGPEHVSTGASNDIKVATNLARNMVTQWGFSEKLGPLLYAEEEGEVFLGRSVAKAKHMSDETARIIDQEVKALIERNYNRARQLLTDNMDILHAMKDALMKYETIDAPQIDDLMARRDVRPPAGWEEPGASNNSGDNGSPKAPRPVDEPRTPNPGNTMSEQLGDK
;
A
#
# COMPACT_ATOMS: atom_id res chain seq x y z
N MET A 1 -30.81 5.41 -4.93
CA MET A 1 -30.22 5.93 -3.67
C MET A 1 -30.86 7.24 -3.24
N ALA A 2 -30.70 8.35 -3.99
CA ALA A 2 -31.25 9.67 -3.60
C ALA A 2 -32.78 9.69 -3.33
N LYS A 3 -33.59 9.02 -4.16
CA LYS A 3 -35.06 8.97 -3.96
C LYS A 3 -35.49 8.29 -2.65
N ASN A 4 -34.80 7.23 -2.23
CA ASN A 4 -35.10 6.57 -0.95
C ASN A 4 -34.60 7.40 0.23
N LEU A 5 -33.47 8.09 0.08
CA LEU A 5 -32.90 8.96 1.12
C LEU A 5 -33.80 10.17 1.39
N ILE A 6 -34.37 10.76 0.34
CA ILE A 6 -35.36 11.85 0.44
C ILE A 6 -36.64 11.37 1.13
N LEU A 7 -37.12 10.16 0.81
CA LEU A 7 -38.29 9.58 1.46
C LEU A 7 -38.06 9.40 2.98
N TRP A 8 -36.90 8.86 3.37
CA TRP A 8 -36.54 8.69 4.79
C TRP A 8 -36.41 10.02 5.53
N LEU A 9 -35.86 11.06 4.88
CA LEU A 9 -35.74 12.39 5.46
C LEU A 9 -37.10 13.05 5.68
N VAL A 10 -38.02 12.91 4.72
CA VAL A 10 -39.40 13.41 4.87
C VAL A 10 -40.13 12.69 6.01
N ILE A 11 -39.98 11.37 6.13
CA ILE A 11 -40.60 10.60 7.22
C ILE A 11 -40.03 11.02 8.58
N ALA A 12 -38.71 11.19 8.69
CA ALA A 12 -38.07 11.64 9.93
C ALA A 12 -38.57 13.03 10.36
N VAL A 13 -38.71 13.96 9.40
CA VAL A 13 -39.22 15.32 9.68
C VAL A 13 -40.68 15.28 10.12
N VAL A 14 -41.53 14.47 9.49
CA VAL A 14 -42.95 14.33 9.86
C VAL A 14 -43.08 13.73 11.26
N LEU A 15 -42.32 12.67 11.58
CA LEU A 15 -42.32 12.07 12.91
C LEU A 15 -41.81 13.05 13.98
N MET A 16 -40.76 13.82 13.69
CA MET A 16 -40.23 14.84 14.59
C MET A 16 -41.27 15.95 14.86
N SER A 17 -41.96 16.40 13.81
CA SER A 17 -42.97 17.47 13.91
C SER A 17 -44.21 17.03 14.68
N VAL A 18 -44.64 15.78 14.50
CA VAL A 18 -45.75 15.18 15.27
C VAL A 18 -45.35 15.00 16.73
N PHE A 19 -44.12 14.55 17.00
CA PHE A 19 -43.63 14.39 18.37
C PHE A 19 -43.54 15.73 19.12
N GLN A 20 -43.13 16.81 18.44
CA GLN A 20 -43.11 18.15 19.03
C GLN A 20 -44.50 18.70 19.37
N SER A 21 -45.55 18.32 18.64
CA SER A 21 -46.91 18.83 18.93
C SER A 21 -47.55 18.18 20.15
N PHE A 22 -46.95 17.14 20.72
CA PHE A 22 -47.43 16.46 21.94
C PHE A 22 -46.67 16.87 23.20
N GLY A 23 -45.74 17.82 23.12
CA GLY A 23 -45.11 18.41 24.31
C GLY A 23 -46.11 19.24 25.12
N PRO A 24 -46.05 19.22 26.47
CA PRO A 24 -46.97 19.99 27.30
C PRO A 24 -46.83 21.49 27.00
N SER A 25 -47.90 22.09 26.50
CA SER A 25 -48.00 23.54 26.33
C SER A 25 -48.04 24.22 27.69
N GLU A 26 -46.95 24.88 28.10
CA GLU A 26 -46.95 25.73 29.30
C GLU A 26 -47.97 26.86 29.15
N SER A 27 -48.91 26.96 30.10
CA SER A 27 -49.85 28.06 30.16
C SER A 27 -49.11 29.37 30.51
N ASN A 28 -49.38 30.42 29.75
CA ASN A 28 -48.66 31.69 29.75
C ASN A 28 -49.09 32.62 30.92
N GLY A 29 -49.13 32.09 32.15
CA GLY A 29 -49.38 32.85 33.37
C GLY A 29 -48.10 33.50 33.90
N ARG A 30 -48.16 34.72 34.44
CA ARG A 30 -47.01 35.38 35.09
C ARG A 30 -46.59 34.55 36.30
N LYS A 31 -45.47 33.82 36.20
CA LYS A 31 -44.91 33.00 37.28
C LYS A 31 -44.10 33.87 38.23
N VAL A 32 -44.32 33.71 39.54
CA VAL A 32 -43.57 34.41 40.60
C VAL A 32 -43.00 33.38 41.56
N ASP A 33 -41.79 33.62 42.06
CA ASP A 33 -41.10 32.73 42.98
C ASP A 33 -41.86 32.58 44.31
N TYR A 34 -41.82 31.36 44.87
CA TYR A 34 -42.52 31.04 46.12
C TYR A 34 -42.05 31.88 47.31
N SER A 35 -40.77 32.24 47.34
CA SER A 35 -40.20 33.13 48.36
C SER A 35 -40.80 34.54 48.30
N THR A 36 -41.00 35.08 47.10
CA THR A 36 -41.66 36.37 46.89
C THR A 36 -43.12 36.30 47.32
N PHE A 37 -43.82 35.22 47.00
CA PHE A 37 -45.17 35.00 47.50
C PHE A 37 -45.23 34.98 49.04
N LEU A 38 -44.33 34.26 49.71
CA LEU A 38 -44.28 34.26 51.19
C LEU A 38 -43.99 35.65 51.77
N GLN A 39 -43.11 36.44 51.14
CA GLN A 39 -42.86 37.83 51.53
C GLN A 39 -44.12 38.69 51.37
N GLU A 40 -44.85 38.54 50.27
CA GLU A 40 -46.08 39.29 50.00
C GLU A 40 -47.24 38.90 50.93
N VAL A 41 -47.29 37.63 51.36
CA VAL A 41 -48.21 37.16 52.42
C VAL A 41 -47.85 37.81 53.76
N ASN A 42 -46.56 37.83 54.13
CA ASN A 42 -46.10 38.45 55.37
C ASN A 42 -46.35 39.96 55.40
N ASN A 43 -46.22 40.63 54.25
CA ASN A 43 -46.45 42.06 54.05
C ASN A 43 -47.94 42.43 53.86
N ASP A 44 -48.88 41.51 54.07
CA ASP A 44 -50.34 41.75 53.97
C ASP A 44 -50.82 42.21 52.56
N GLN A 45 -50.14 41.81 51.49
CA GLN A 45 -50.45 42.20 50.11
C GLN A 45 -51.35 41.22 49.35
N VAL A 46 -51.51 40.00 49.87
CA VAL A 46 -52.30 38.94 49.24
C VAL A 46 -53.76 38.99 49.72
N ARG A 47 -54.71 38.80 48.80
CA ARG A 47 -56.16 38.76 49.09
C ARG A 47 -56.70 37.34 49.10
N GLU A 48 -56.33 36.55 48.10
CA GLU A 48 -56.85 35.19 47.89
C GLU A 48 -55.75 34.29 47.33
N ALA A 49 -55.66 33.07 47.84
CA ALA A 49 -54.74 32.04 47.36
C ALA A 49 -55.53 30.77 47.05
N ARG A 50 -55.55 30.37 45.78
CA ARG A 50 -56.20 29.15 45.32
C ARG A 50 -55.17 28.06 45.16
N ILE A 51 -55.31 26.97 45.89
CA ILE A 51 -54.31 25.90 45.95
C ILE A 51 -54.84 24.69 45.17
N ASN A 52 -54.13 24.29 44.12
CA ASN A 52 -54.36 23.08 43.35
C ASN A 52 -53.08 22.22 43.34
N GLY A 53 -53.00 21.26 44.26
CA GLY A 53 -51.82 20.42 44.45
C GLY A 53 -50.58 21.25 44.84
N ARG A 54 -49.61 21.39 43.92
CA ARG A 54 -48.41 22.22 44.12
C ARG A 54 -48.54 23.63 43.54
N GLU A 55 -49.57 23.88 42.74
CA GLU A 55 -49.79 25.18 42.09
C GLU A 55 -50.65 26.06 43.01
N ILE A 56 -50.23 27.31 43.20
CA ILE A 56 -50.98 28.33 43.91
C ILE A 56 -51.26 29.48 42.96
N ASN A 57 -52.54 29.71 42.67
CA ASN A 57 -53.00 30.88 41.95
C ASN A 57 -53.34 31.98 42.96
N VAL A 58 -52.52 33.03 42.96
CA VAL A 58 -52.58 34.12 43.95
C VAL A 58 -53.26 35.33 43.33
N THR A 59 -54.21 35.91 44.05
CA THR A 59 -54.78 37.22 43.74
C THR A 59 -54.37 38.21 44.83
N LYS A 60 -53.66 39.26 44.44
CA LYS A 60 -53.24 40.35 45.31
C LYS A 60 -54.41 41.31 45.61
N LYS A 61 -54.23 42.16 46.62
CA LYS A 61 -55.19 43.23 46.93
C LYS A 61 -55.31 44.27 45.81
N ASP A 62 -54.26 44.46 44.99
CA ASP A 62 -54.28 45.31 43.79
C ASP A 62 -55.01 44.67 42.57
N SER A 63 -55.60 43.50 42.74
CA SER A 63 -56.25 42.67 41.72
C SER A 63 -55.32 42.01 40.68
N ASN A 64 -54.00 42.15 40.81
CA ASN A 64 -53.06 41.38 40.00
C ASN A 64 -53.09 39.90 40.39
N ARG A 65 -53.03 39.03 39.37
CA ARG A 65 -52.99 37.58 39.52
C ARG A 65 -51.69 37.02 39.00
N TYR A 66 -51.15 36.04 39.71
CA TYR A 66 -49.96 35.33 39.31
C TYR A 66 -50.00 33.91 39.88
N THR A 67 -49.18 33.05 39.31
CA THR A 67 -49.08 31.64 39.71
C THR A 67 -47.73 31.43 40.36
N THR A 68 -47.72 30.71 41.48
CA THR A 68 -46.49 30.26 42.13
C THR A 68 -46.59 28.77 42.43
N TYR A 69 -45.45 28.11 42.59
CA TYR A 69 -45.39 26.66 42.83
C TYR A 69 -44.70 26.40 44.17
N ILE A 70 -45.31 25.55 44.99
CA ILE A 70 -44.72 25.13 46.27
C ILE A 70 -43.53 24.21 45.99
N PRO A 71 -42.28 24.60 46.34
CA PRO A 71 -41.09 23.82 46.01
C PRO A 71 -40.99 22.53 46.82
N VAL A 72 -41.40 22.55 48.10
CA VAL A 72 -41.46 21.40 49.02
C VAL A 72 -42.69 21.57 49.90
N GLN A 73 -43.37 20.48 50.29
CA GLN A 73 -44.56 20.55 51.17
C GLN A 73 -44.27 21.42 52.40
N ASP A 74 -44.94 22.57 52.49
CA ASP A 74 -44.78 23.56 53.54
C ASP A 74 -46.00 23.52 54.48
N PRO A 75 -45.94 22.75 55.58
CA PRO A 75 -47.06 22.61 56.50
C PRO A 75 -47.42 23.92 57.21
N LYS A 76 -46.52 24.91 57.27
CA LYS A 76 -46.76 26.20 57.92
C LYS A 76 -47.44 27.21 57.00
N LEU A 77 -47.52 26.94 55.69
CA LEU A 77 -48.10 27.88 54.74
C LEU A 77 -49.59 28.17 55.04
N LEU A 78 -50.36 27.14 55.35
CA LEU A 78 -51.78 27.29 55.67
C LEU A 78 -51.96 28.17 56.92
N ASP A 79 -51.16 27.92 57.96
CA ASP A 79 -51.17 28.71 59.20
C ASP A 79 -50.79 30.18 58.94
N ASN A 80 -49.79 30.44 58.10
CA ASN A 80 -49.37 31.79 57.72
C ASN A 80 -50.45 32.54 56.91
N LEU A 81 -51.16 31.85 56.02
CA LEU A 81 -52.25 32.45 55.24
C LEU A 81 -53.48 32.76 56.10
N LEU A 82 -53.81 31.88 57.05
CA LEU A 82 -54.93 32.06 57.98
C LEU A 82 -54.66 33.15 59.01
N THR A 83 -53.45 33.21 59.58
CA THR A 83 -53.05 34.27 60.53
C THR A 83 -53.07 35.67 59.89
N LYS A 84 -52.87 35.76 58.58
CA LYS A 84 -52.90 37.00 57.79
C LYS A 84 -54.25 37.26 57.10
N ASN A 85 -55.32 36.55 57.46
CA ASN A 85 -56.67 36.69 56.91
C ASN A 85 -56.76 36.59 55.37
N VAL A 86 -55.92 35.75 54.75
CA VAL A 86 -55.98 35.48 53.31
C VAL A 86 -57.06 34.43 53.02
N LYS A 87 -57.92 34.66 52.01
CA LYS A 87 -58.94 33.68 51.61
C LYS A 87 -58.28 32.50 50.88
N VAL A 88 -58.33 31.31 51.46
CA VAL A 88 -57.78 30.08 50.85
C VAL A 88 -58.90 29.25 50.22
N VAL A 89 -58.74 28.83 48.97
CA VAL A 89 -59.71 27.98 48.24
C VAL A 89 -58.97 26.77 47.63
N GLY A 90 -59.49 25.55 47.81
CA GLY A 90 -58.98 24.36 47.14
C GLY A 90 -59.78 24.04 45.88
N GLU A 91 -59.10 23.71 44.77
CA GLU A 91 -59.72 23.29 43.50
C GLU A 91 -59.39 21.82 43.18
N PRO A 92 -60.34 21.02 42.66
CA PRO A 92 -60.06 19.65 42.23
C PRO A 92 -59.20 19.66 40.95
N PRO A 93 -58.29 18.68 40.77
CA PRO A 93 -57.48 18.58 39.55
C PRO A 93 -58.35 18.27 38.32
N GLU A 94 -58.09 18.94 37.19
CA GLU A 94 -58.75 18.64 35.90
C GLU A 94 -58.25 17.29 35.38
N GLU A 95 -59.10 16.26 35.35
CA GLU A 95 -58.77 14.96 34.75
C GLU A 95 -58.99 15.02 33.22
N PRO A 96 -57.96 14.72 32.39
CA PRO A 96 -58.16 14.62 30.96
C PRO A 96 -59.08 13.43 30.62
N SER A 97 -59.96 13.62 29.64
CA SER A 97 -60.85 12.58 29.09
C SER A 97 -60.10 11.27 28.82
N LEU A 98 -60.52 10.18 29.48
CA LEU A 98 -59.90 8.85 29.35
C LEU A 98 -59.85 8.34 27.90
N LEU A 99 -60.83 8.73 27.06
CA LEU A 99 -60.83 8.37 25.64
C LEU A 99 -59.77 9.13 24.85
N ALA A 100 -59.53 10.40 25.19
CA ALA A 100 -58.52 11.22 24.54
C ALA A 100 -57.10 10.73 24.88
N SER A 101 -56.85 10.33 26.13
CA SER A 101 -55.54 9.81 26.56
C SER A 101 -55.19 8.46 25.92
N ILE A 102 -56.16 7.54 25.79
CA ILE A 102 -55.96 6.24 25.11
C ILE A 102 -55.62 6.45 23.65
N PHE A 103 -56.36 7.31 22.93
CA PHE A 103 -56.12 7.53 21.51
C PHE A 103 -54.76 8.20 21.25
N ILE A 104 -54.39 9.22 22.03
CA ILE A 104 -53.09 9.91 21.91
C ILE A 104 -51.93 8.97 22.25
N SER A 105 -52.07 8.10 23.25
CA SER A 105 -51.01 7.16 23.64
C SER A 105 -50.81 6.03 22.62
N TRP A 106 -51.87 5.55 21.98
CA TRP A 106 -51.80 4.42 21.04
C TRP A 106 -51.52 4.84 19.59
N PHE A 107 -51.78 6.10 19.23
CA PHE A 107 -51.56 6.60 17.88
C PHE A 107 -50.11 6.39 17.37
N PRO A 108 -49.04 6.66 18.13
CA PRO A 108 -47.66 6.41 17.68
C PRO A 108 -47.39 4.91 17.43
N MET A 109 -47.96 4.04 18.27
CA MET A 109 -47.79 2.59 18.15
C MET A 109 -48.53 2.06 16.91
N LEU A 110 -49.76 2.51 16.66
CA LEU A 110 -50.55 2.12 15.49
C LEU A 110 -49.93 2.62 14.18
N LEU A 111 -49.35 3.84 14.18
CA LEU A 111 -48.63 4.37 13.02
C LEU A 111 -47.39 3.53 12.70
N LEU A 112 -46.60 3.13 13.71
CA LEU A 112 -45.47 2.23 13.55
C LEU A 112 -45.89 0.87 12.98
N ILE A 113 -46.98 0.29 13.48
CA ILE A 113 -47.53 -0.97 12.95
C ILE A 113 -47.99 -0.82 11.50
N GLY A 114 -48.64 0.30 11.14
CA GLY A 114 -49.05 0.58 9.77
C GLY A 114 -47.86 0.71 8.81
N VAL A 115 -46.82 1.42 9.21
CA VAL A 115 -45.58 1.56 8.45
C VAL A 115 -44.85 0.21 8.34
N TRP A 116 -44.81 -0.59 9.41
CA TRP A 116 -44.26 -1.94 9.40
C TRP A 116 -44.97 -2.84 8.39
N ILE A 117 -46.30 -2.85 8.39
CA ILE A 117 -47.10 -3.65 7.44
C ILE A 117 -46.87 -3.18 6.00
N PHE A 118 -46.77 -1.87 5.77
CA PHE A 118 -46.43 -1.30 4.47
C PHE A 118 -45.05 -1.76 3.97
N PHE A 119 -44.03 -1.77 4.84
CA PHE A 119 -42.69 -2.26 4.51
C PHE A 119 -42.66 -3.77 4.21
N MET A 120 -43.37 -4.60 4.99
CA MET A 120 -43.48 -6.03 4.68
C MET A 120 -44.14 -6.27 3.33
N ARG A 121 -45.17 -5.49 2.97
CA ARG A 121 -45.80 -5.58 1.65
C ARG A 121 -44.87 -5.16 0.52
N GLN A 122 -44.00 -4.17 0.74
CA GLN A 122 -43.05 -3.70 -0.27
C GLN A 122 -41.83 -4.65 -0.43
N MET A 123 -41.37 -5.31 0.64
CA MET A 123 -40.31 -6.32 0.57
C MET A 123 -40.77 -7.62 -0.11
N GLN A 124 -42.06 -7.97 -0.03
CA GLN A 124 -42.59 -9.20 -0.62
C GLN A 124 -43.18 -9.02 -2.03
N GLY A 125 -43.62 -7.79 -2.39
CA GLY A 125 -44.25 -7.47 -3.68
C GLY A 125 -43.30 -7.10 -4.83
N GLY A 126 -41.98 -7.09 -4.62
CA GLY A 126 -40.98 -6.69 -5.60
C GLY A 126 -39.92 -7.76 -5.84
N GLY A 127 -40.27 -8.82 -6.58
CA GLY A 127 -39.33 -9.75 -7.22
C GLY A 127 -38.15 -10.26 -6.39
N GLY A 128 -38.40 -11.15 -5.42
CA GLY A 128 -37.50 -12.25 -4.98
C GLY A 128 -36.03 -11.99 -4.59
N LYS A 129 -35.54 -10.73 -4.57
CA LYS A 129 -34.10 -10.44 -4.50
C LYS A 129 -33.59 -9.88 -3.15
N GLY A 130 -34.45 -9.66 -2.16
CA GLY A 130 -34.05 -8.97 -0.92
C GLY A 130 -33.32 -9.80 0.13
N ALA A 131 -33.73 -11.06 0.36
CA ALA A 131 -33.17 -11.92 1.42
C ALA A 131 -32.40 -13.13 0.88
N MET A 132 -32.78 -13.66 -0.30
CA MET A 132 -32.13 -14.82 -0.94
C MET A 132 -30.82 -14.50 -1.68
N SER A 133 -30.39 -13.24 -1.72
CA SER A 133 -29.15 -12.84 -2.40
C SER A 133 -27.94 -12.77 -1.47
N PHE A 134 -28.10 -12.95 -0.15
CA PHE A 134 -27.01 -12.82 0.82
C PHE A 134 -25.96 -13.95 0.74
N GLY A 135 -26.36 -15.13 0.24
CA GLY A 135 -25.49 -16.31 0.11
C GLY A 135 -24.85 -16.50 -1.27
N LYS A 136 -25.17 -15.67 -2.27
CA LYS A 136 -24.61 -15.81 -3.62
C LYS A 136 -23.16 -15.35 -3.68
N SER A 137 -22.35 -16.07 -4.44
CA SER A 137 -20.96 -15.75 -4.72
C SER A 137 -20.86 -14.38 -5.40
N LYS A 138 -19.90 -13.57 -4.96
CA LYS A 138 -19.50 -12.30 -5.60
C LYS A 138 -18.43 -12.52 -6.68
N ALA A 139 -18.05 -13.76 -6.95
CA ALA A 139 -17.00 -14.08 -7.92
C ALA A 139 -17.33 -13.48 -9.29
N ARG A 140 -16.33 -12.83 -9.90
CA ARG A 140 -16.45 -12.31 -11.26
C ARG A 140 -16.05 -13.41 -12.21
N MET A 141 -16.98 -13.85 -13.07
CA MET A 141 -16.70 -14.77 -14.15
C MET A 141 -16.26 -13.97 -15.38
N LEU A 142 -15.07 -14.25 -15.88
CA LEU A 142 -14.59 -13.79 -17.19
C LEU A 142 -14.78 -14.94 -18.17
N THR A 143 -15.52 -14.67 -19.25
CA THR A 143 -15.65 -15.62 -20.35
C THR A 143 -14.36 -15.65 -21.17
N GLU A 144 -14.15 -16.73 -21.93
CA GLU A 144 -12.95 -16.95 -22.74
C GLU A 144 -12.58 -15.73 -23.61
N ASP A 145 -13.57 -15.14 -24.30
CA ASP A 145 -13.38 -13.97 -25.18
C ASP A 145 -12.93 -12.69 -24.46
N GLN A 146 -13.16 -12.59 -23.15
CA GLN A 146 -12.79 -11.42 -22.35
C GLN A 146 -11.33 -11.48 -21.89
N ILE A 147 -10.71 -12.67 -21.90
CA ILE A 147 -9.34 -12.88 -21.43
C ILE A 147 -8.38 -12.69 -22.61
N LYS A 148 -7.79 -11.50 -22.71
CA LYS A 148 -6.79 -11.17 -23.74
C LYS A 148 -5.35 -11.46 -23.32
N THR A 149 -5.12 -11.70 -22.03
CA THR A 149 -3.78 -11.91 -21.48
C THR A 149 -3.31 -13.33 -21.79
N THR A 150 -2.10 -13.45 -22.34
CA THR A 150 -1.45 -14.74 -22.65
C THR A 150 -0.07 -14.84 -22.00
N PHE A 151 0.64 -15.95 -22.15
CA PHE A 151 2.01 -16.07 -21.66
C PHE A 151 3.00 -15.09 -22.30
N ALA A 152 2.66 -14.49 -23.45
CA ALA A 152 3.45 -13.43 -24.07
C ALA A 152 3.41 -12.09 -23.30
N ASP A 153 2.39 -11.87 -22.48
CA ASP A 153 2.22 -10.66 -21.67
C ASP A 153 2.83 -10.78 -20.26
N VAL A 154 3.25 -11.99 -19.88
CA VAL A 154 3.96 -12.27 -18.62
C VAL A 154 5.44 -12.40 -18.94
N ALA A 155 6.33 -11.86 -18.13
CA ALA A 155 7.78 -11.94 -18.34
C ALA A 155 8.51 -12.01 -16.99
N GLY A 156 9.77 -12.47 -17.00
CA GLY A 156 10.62 -12.53 -15.80
C GLY A 156 10.24 -13.58 -14.76
N CYS A 157 9.49 -14.61 -15.15
CA CYS A 157 9.14 -15.76 -14.30
C CYS A 157 9.07 -17.04 -15.13
N ASP A 158 10.15 -17.34 -15.86
CA ASP A 158 10.19 -18.43 -16.84
C ASP A 158 10.07 -19.81 -16.17
N GLU A 159 10.64 -20.00 -14.99
CA GLU A 159 10.51 -21.24 -14.20
C GLU A 159 9.06 -21.46 -13.77
N ALA A 160 8.40 -20.40 -13.27
CA ALA A 160 7.00 -20.48 -12.87
C ALA A 160 6.08 -20.77 -14.07
N LYS A 161 6.39 -20.20 -15.25
CA LYS A 161 5.68 -20.49 -16.50
C LYS A 161 5.83 -21.93 -16.96
N GLU A 162 7.04 -22.47 -16.90
CA GLU A 162 7.31 -23.86 -17.26
C GLU A 162 6.55 -24.81 -16.33
N GLU A 163 6.52 -24.51 -15.03
CA GLU A 163 5.79 -25.30 -14.04
C GLU A 163 4.27 -25.30 -14.28
N VAL A 164 3.69 -24.17 -14.70
CA VAL A 164 2.25 -24.09 -14.99
C VAL A 164 1.88 -24.46 -16.43
N ALA A 165 2.86 -24.64 -17.33
CA ALA A 165 2.60 -25.02 -18.72
C ALA A 165 1.91 -26.39 -18.84
N GLU A 166 2.25 -27.31 -17.93
CA GLU A 166 1.58 -28.62 -17.83
C GLU A 166 0.07 -28.49 -17.54
N LEU A 167 -0.32 -27.50 -16.74
CA LEU A 167 -1.73 -27.24 -16.40
C LEU A 167 -2.50 -26.77 -17.64
N VAL A 168 -1.86 -25.96 -18.48
CA VAL A 168 -2.43 -25.48 -19.75
C VAL A 168 -2.63 -26.64 -20.72
N GLU A 169 -1.64 -27.51 -20.89
CA GLU A 169 -1.75 -28.68 -21.77
C GLU A 169 -2.86 -29.61 -21.30
N TYR A 170 -2.99 -29.81 -19.98
CA TYR A 170 -4.08 -30.58 -19.41
C TYR A 170 -5.46 -29.97 -19.70
N LEU A 171 -5.64 -28.67 -19.49
CA LEU A 171 -6.93 -28.00 -19.76
C LEU A 171 -7.31 -28.04 -21.24
N ARG A 172 -6.31 -28.02 -22.15
CA ARG A 172 -6.54 -28.16 -23.59
C ARG A 172 -6.83 -29.61 -24.01
N GLU A 173 -6.11 -30.59 -23.47
CA GLU A 173 -6.26 -32.02 -23.83
C GLU A 173 -6.39 -32.96 -22.61
N PRO A 174 -7.50 -32.90 -21.84
CA PRO A 174 -7.65 -33.71 -20.62
C PRO A 174 -7.54 -35.22 -20.88
N SER A 175 -8.06 -35.68 -22.02
CA SER A 175 -8.14 -37.10 -22.37
C SER A 175 -6.78 -37.78 -22.52
N ARG A 176 -5.72 -37.04 -22.87
CA ARG A 176 -4.37 -37.58 -23.06
C ARG A 176 -3.76 -38.01 -21.72
N PHE A 177 -3.93 -37.20 -20.69
CA PHE A 177 -3.44 -37.47 -19.34
C PHE A 177 -4.24 -38.58 -18.65
N GLN A 178 -5.55 -38.61 -18.86
CA GLN A 178 -6.43 -39.64 -18.29
C GLN A 178 -6.11 -41.04 -18.81
N LYS A 179 -5.82 -41.19 -20.11
CA LYS A 179 -5.43 -42.49 -20.71
C LYS A 179 -4.16 -43.07 -20.11
N LEU A 180 -3.26 -42.22 -19.61
CA LEU A 180 -2.00 -42.60 -18.98
C LEU A 180 -2.13 -42.81 -17.47
N GLY A 181 -3.34 -42.64 -16.90
CA GLY A 181 -3.58 -42.77 -15.46
C GLY A 181 -3.03 -41.59 -14.63
N GLY A 182 -2.68 -40.48 -15.27
CA GLY A 182 -2.22 -39.28 -14.59
C GLY A 182 -3.31 -38.66 -13.73
N LYS A 183 -2.99 -38.34 -12.46
CA LYS A 183 -3.87 -37.58 -11.57
C LYS A 183 -3.51 -36.10 -11.65
N ILE A 184 -4.53 -35.26 -11.74
CA ILE A 184 -4.36 -33.81 -11.88
C ILE A 184 -4.22 -33.18 -10.51
N PRO A 185 -3.32 -32.20 -10.33
CA PRO A 185 -3.31 -31.37 -9.15
C PRO A 185 -4.63 -30.60 -9.07
N LYS A 186 -5.41 -30.86 -8.02
CA LYS A 186 -6.70 -30.19 -7.81
C LYS A 186 -6.52 -28.72 -7.46
N GLY A 187 -5.37 -28.36 -6.87
CA GLY A 187 -5.08 -27.02 -6.42
C GLY A 187 -3.62 -26.63 -6.58
N VAL A 188 -3.41 -25.40 -7.03
CA VAL A 188 -2.10 -24.80 -7.19
C VAL A 188 -2.01 -23.56 -6.30
N LEU A 189 -1.02 -23.52 -5.42
CA LEU A 189 -0.74 -22.35 -4.60
C LEU A 189 0.42 -21.56 -5.20
N MET A 190 0.13 -20.34 -5.66
CA MET A 190 1.12 -19.38 -6.10
C MET A 190 1.64 -18.58 -4.90
N VAL A 191 2.93 -18.71 -4.62
CA VAL A 191 3.58 -18.10 -3.46
C VAL A 191 4.59 -17.07 -3.93
N GLY A 192 4.58 -15.87 -3.36
CA GLY A 192 5.67 -14.91 -3.58
C GLY A 192 5.31 -13.50 -3.14
N PRO A 193 6.26 -12.56 -3.21
CA PRO A 193 6.05 -11.17 -2.80
C PRO A 193 4.88 -10.49 -3.55
N PRO A 194 4.28 -9.42 -3.00
CA PRO A 194 3.27 -8.65 -3.72
C PRO A 194 3.85 -8.06 -5.01
N GLY A 195 3.01 -7.90 -6.03
CA GLY A 195 3.42 -7.25 -7.29
C GLY A 195 4.25 -8.10 -8.26
N THR A 196 4.52 -9.37 -7.96
CA THR A 196 5.27 -10.29 -8.86
C THR A 196 4.44 -10.88 -10.00
N GLY A 197 3.16 -10.53 -10.10
CA GLY A 197 2.31 -10.94 -11.22
C GLY A 197 1.59 -12.28 -11.04
N LYS A 198 1.41 -12.79 -9.81
CA LYS A 198 0.62 -14.01 -9.52
C LYS A 198 -0.76 -14.02 -10.19
N THR A 199 -1.54 -12.95 -10.00
CA THR A 199 -2.86 -12.77 -10.62
C THR A 199 -2.78 -12.65 -12.14
N LEU A 200 -1.69 -12.09 -12.67
CA LEU A 200 -1.47 -11.97 -14.12
C LEU A 200 -1.13 -13.34 -14.73
N LEU A 201 -0.29 -14.13 -14.07
CA LEU A 201 0.07 -15.49 -14.47
C LEU A 201 -1.16 -16.40 -14.47
N ALA A 202 -1.99 -16.36 -13.43
CA ALA A 202 -3.23 -17.13 -13.38
C ALA A 202 -4.20 -16.79 -14.54
N LYS A 203 -4.33 -15.50 -14.87
CA LYS A 203 -5.11 -15.05 -16.05
C LYS A 203 -4.49 -15.53 -17.37
N ALA A 204 -3.16 -15.52 -17.46
CA ALA A 204 -2.45 -15.99 -18.64
C ALA A 204 -2.61 -17.50 -18.86
N ILE A 205 -2.63 -18.31 -17.79
CA ILE A 205 -2.95 -19.75 -17.87
C ILE A 205 -4.35 -19.94 -18.47
N ALA A 206 -5.34 -19.17 -18.01
CA ALA A 206 -6.71 -19.25 -18.53
C ALA A 206 -6.81 -18.81 -20.00
N GLY A 207 -6.12 -17.73 -20.37
CA GLY A 207 -6.08 -17.22 -21.75
C GLY A 207 -5.37 -18.19 -22.70
N GLU A 208 -4.29 -18.83 -22.25
CA GLU A 208 -3.58 -19.85 -23.03
C GLU A 208 -4.45 -21.12 -23.16
N ALA A 209 -5.06 -21.59 -22.08
CA ALA A 209 -5.95 -22.75 -22.12
C ALA A 209 -7.29 -22.49 -22.83
N LYS A 210 -7.67 -21.22 -23.01
CA LYS A 210 -8.99 -20.78 -23.52
C LYS A 210 -10.14 -21.38 -22.72
N VAL A 211 -10.11 -21.20 -21.40
CA VAL A 211 -11.17 -21.64 -20.48
C VAL A 211 -11.72 -20.48 -19.66
N PRO A 212 -12.97 -20.56 -19.15
CA PRO A 212 -13.52 -19.54 -18.27
C PRO A 212 -12.67 -19.34 -17.01
N PHE A 213 -12.59 -18.09 -16.55
CA PHE A 213 -11.80 -17.70 -15.37
C PHE A 213 -12.68 -17.04 -14.33
N PHE A 214 -12.82 -17.68 -13.17
CA PHE A 214 -13.49 -17.13 -12.01
C PHE A 214 -12.47 -16.46 -11.10
N THR A 215 -12.70 -15.22 -10.69
CA THR A 215 -11.83 -14.51 -9.75
C THR A 215 -12.60 -14.02 -8.54
N ILE A 216 -12.06 -14.29 -7.37
CA ILE A 216 -12.57 -13.86 -6.07
C ILE A 216 -11.40 -13.50 -5.15
N SER A 217 -11.60 -12.52 -4.27
CA SER A 217 -10.64 -12.22 -3.22
C SER A 217 -10.92 -13.07 -1.98
N GLY A 218 -9.90 -13.56 -1.29
CA GLY A 218 -10.03 -14.30 -0.03
C GLY A 218 -10.77 -13.48 1.03
N SER A 219 -10.58 -12.16 1.02
CA SER A 219 -11.29 -11.22 1.88
C SER A 219 -12.79 -11.13 1.59
N ASP A 220 -13.26 -11.46 0.38
CA ASP A 220 -14.69 -11.48 0.05
C ASP A 220 -15.46 -12.61 0.75
N PHE A 221 -14.75 -13.60 1.30
CA PHE A 221 -15.36 -14.66 2.07
C PHE A 221 -15.51 -14.31 3.56
N VAL A 222 -14.79 -13.31 4.06
CA VAL A 222 -14.82 -12.89 5.47
C VAL A 222 -15.89 -11.82 5.66
N GLU A 223 -16.96 -12.15 6.37
CA GLU A 223 -18.08 -11.25 6.64
C GLU A 223 -18.50 -11.26 8.12
N MET A 224 -19.27 -10.26 8.54
CA MET A 224 -19.75 -10.16 9.94
C MET A 224 -20.75 -11.26 10.34
N PHE A 225 -21.33 -11.97 9.37
CA PHE A 225 -22.37 -12.97 9.60
C PHE A 225 -21.81 -14.39 9.41
N VAL A 226 -21.90 -15.18 10.48
CA VAL A 226 -21.48 -16.59 10.49
C VAL A 226 -22.22 -17.37 9.39
N GLY A 227 -21.46 -18.19 8.64
CA GLY A 227 -22.01 -19.06 7.59
C GLY A 227 -22.22 -18.41 6.22
N VAL A 228 -22.10 -17.08 6.09
CA VAL A 228 -22.20 -16.42 4.78
C VAL A 228 -21.01 -16.77 3.89
N GLY A 229 -19.79 -16.75 4.43
CA GLY A 229 -18.58 -17.16 3.70
C GLY A 229 -18.68 -18.59 3.14
N ALA A 230 -19.05 -19.55 3.99
CA ALA A 230 -19.27 -20.94 3.59
C ALA A 230 -20.34 -21.10 2.49
N SER A 231 -21.44 -20.36 2.55
CA SER A 231 -22.47 -20.40 1.49
C SER A 231 -21.94 -19.90 0.14
N ARG A 232 -21.14 -18.82 0.15
CA ARG A 232 -20.51 -18.27 -1.06
C ARG A 232 -19.50 -19.23 -1.67
N VAL A 233 -18.74 -19.94 -0.84
CA VAL A 233 -17.83 -21.00 -1.29
C VAL A 233 -18.64 -22.05 -2.07
N ARG A 234 -19.73 -22.59 -1.51
CA ARG A 234 -20.57 -23.58 -2.20
C ARG A 234 -21.11 -23.08 -3.54
N ASP A 235 -21.72 -21.88 -3.56
CA ASP A 235 -22.28 -21.31 -4.80
C ASP A 235 -21.20 -21.07 -5.87
N MET A 236 -19.99 -20.65 -5.47
CA MET A 236 -18.85 -20.50 -6.39
C MET A 236 -18.48 -21.85 -7.02
N PHE A 237 -18.32 -22.90 -6.22
CA PHE A 237 -17.97 -24.23 -6.72
C PHE A 237 -19.10 -24.83 -7.57
N GLU A 238 -20.37 -24.61 -7.22
CA GLU A 238 -21.51 -25.05 -8.05
C GLU A 238 -21.55 -24.35 -9.41
N GLN A 239 -21.24 -23.05 -9.47
CA GLN A 239 -21.14 -22.31 -10.72
C GLN A 239 -19.94 -22.76 -11.56
N ALA A 240 -18.80 -23.03 -10.92
CA ALA A 240 -17.63 -23.56 -11.62
C ALA A 240 -17.89 -24.95 -12.22
N LYS A 241 -18.59 -25.84 -11.50
CA LYS A 241 -19.03 -27.15 -12.01
C LYS A 241 -19.90 -27.05 -13.27
N LYS A 242 -20.76 -26.04 -13.36
CA LYS A 242 -21.60 -25.79 -14.55
C LYS A 242 -20.80 -25.24 -15.74
N ALA A 243 -19.65 -24.62 -15.49
CA ALA A 243 -18.80 -23.98 -16.49
C ALA A 243 -17.50 -24.76 -16.77
N ALA A 244 -17.41 -26.01 -16.31
CA ALA A 244 -16.25 -26.87 -16.51
C ALA A 244 -16.02 -27.19 -18.00
N PRO A 245 -14.76 -27.25 -18.48
CA PRO A 245 -13.51 -27.02 -17.74
C PRO A 245 -13.27 -25.52 -17.47
N CYS A 246 -12.82 -25.16 -16.25
CA CYS A 246 -12.58 -23.76 -15.88
C CYS A 246 -11.52 -23.62 -14.79
N ILE A 247 -11.08 -22.37 -14.56
CA ILE A 247 -10.13 -22.02 -13.50
C ILE A 247 -10.84 -21.17 -12.44
N ILE A 248 -10.67 -21.53 -11.17
CA ILE A 248 -11.06 -20.71 -10.02
C ILE A 248 -9.79 -20.07 -9.45
N PHE A 249 -9.70 -18.74 -9.48
CA PHE A 249 -8.61 -17.98 -8.89
C PHE A 249 -9.05 -17.28 -7.60
N ILE A 250 -8.34 -17.58 -6.51
CA ILE A 250 -8.55 -16.99 -5.19
C ILE A 250 -7.32 -16.17 -4.82
N ASP A 251 -7.43 -14.85 -4.84
CA ASP A 251 -6.36 -13.96 -4.37
C ASP A 251 -6.38 -13.85 -2.84
N GLU A 252 -5.26 -13.50 -2.21
CA GLU A 252 -5.18 -13.31 -0.74
C GLU A 252 -5.82 -14.44 0.09
N ILE A 253 -5.51 -15.70 -0.25
CA ILE A 253 -6.08 -16.87 0.44
C ILE A 253 -5.76 -16.89 1.95
N ASP A 254 -4.72 -16.18 2.38
CA ASP A 254 -4.34 -16.00 3.78
C ASP A 254 -5.37 -15.23 4.62
N ALA A 255 -6.33 -14.54 3.99
CA ALA A 255 -7.47 -13.95 4.69
C ALA A 255 -8.36 -15.00 5.39
N VAL A 256 -8.58 -16.15 4.71
CA VAL A 256 -9.42 -17.27 5.20
C VAL A 256 -8.62 -18.49 5.63
N GLY A 257 -7.44 -18.68 5.06
CA GLY A 257 -6.59 -19.85 5.24
C GLY A 257 -5.61 -19.76 6.41
N ARG A 258 -5.73 -18.76 7.28
CA ARG A 258 -4.77 -18.52 8.36
C ARG A 258 -4.84 -19.61 9.43
N GLN A 259 -3.68 -20.07 9.91
CA GLN A 259 -3.57 -21.07 10.97
C GLN A 259 -4.24 -20.59 12.26
N ARG A 260 -4.86 -21.53 12.97
CA ARG A 260 -5.53 -21.31 14.26
C ARG A 260 -4.58 -20.66 15.27
N GLY A 261 -4.82 -19.40 15.59
CA GLY A 261 -4.17 -18.71 16.72
C GLY A 261 -5.07 -18.67 17.96
N ALA A 262 -4.48 -18.70 19.15
CA ALA A 262 -5.16 -18.58 20.45
C ALA A 262 -5.69 -17.15 20.72
N GLY A 263 -6.52 -16.62 19.82
CA GLY A 263 -7.22 -15.36 20.03
C GLY A 263 -8.52 -15.59 20.79
N LEU A 264 -8.62 -15.07 22.02
CA LEU A 264 -9.89 -14.98 22.73
C LEU A 264 -10.80 -13.96 22.01
N GLY A 265 -11.62 -14.42 21.08
CA GLY A 265 -12.64 -13.58 20.43
C GLY A 265 -13.36 -14.31 19.30
N GLY A 266 -14.69 -14.27 19.29
CA GLY A 266 -15.60 -15.02 18.40
C GLY A 266 -15.56 -14.66 16.90
N GLY A 267 -14.44 -14.13 16.39
CA GLY A 267 -14.20 -13.97 14.94
C GLY A 267 -13.56 -15.20 14.28
N HIS A 268 -13.15 -16.20 15.07
CA HIS A 268 -12.59 -17.45 14.56
C HIS A 268 -13.63 -18.34 13.86
N ASP A 269 -14.85 -18.41 14.39
CA ASP A 269 -15.84 -19.40 13.97
C ASP A 269 -16.25 -19.26 12.49
N GLU A 270 -16.35 -18.03 11.98
CA GLU A 270 -16.75 -17.76 10.59
C GLU A 270 -15.63 -18.12 9.59
N ARG A 271 -14.39 -17.76 9.92
CA ARG A 271 -13.22 -18.08 9.10
C ARG A 271 -12.98 -19.58 9.06
N GLU A 272 -13.07 -20.24 10.21
CA GLU A 272 -12.92 -21.69 10.31
C GLU A 272 -14.02 -22.44 9.55
N GLN A 273 -15.27 -22.00 9.64
CA GLN A 273 -16.37 -22.61 8.89
C GLN A 273 -16.18 -22.46 7.38
N THR A 274 -15.76 -21.27 6.94
CA THR A 274 -15.49 -20.98 5.52
C THR A 274 -14.31 -21.79 5.00
N LEU A 275 -13.22 -21.88 5.76
CA LEU A 275 -12.05 -22.69 5.45
C LEU A 275 -12.42 -24.17 5.32
N ASN A 276 -13.12 -24.72 6.32
CA ASN A 276 -13.57 -26.11 6.29
C ASN A 276 -14.50 -26.39 5.11
N GLN A 277 -15.39 -25.45 4.76
CA GLN A 277 -16.23 -25.61 3.57
C GLN A 277 -15.39 -25.67 2.29
N MET A 278 -14.36 -24.81 2.17
CA MET A 278 -13.46 -24.85 1.02
C MET A 278 -12.73 -26.19 0.92
N LEU A 279 -12.26 -26.73 2.05
CA LEU A 279 -11.63 -28.05 2.10
C LEU A 279 -12.59 -29.17 1.67
N VAL A 280 -13.85 -29.12 2.10
CA VAL A 280 -14.89 -30.09 1.70
C VAL A 280 -15.17 -30.01 0.21
N GLU A 281 -15.27 -28.81 -0.38
CA GLU A 281 -15.47 -28.67 -1.83
C GLU A 281 -14.26 -29.17 -2.64
N MET A 282 -13.03 -28.92 -2.17
CA MET A 282 -11.81 -29.41 -2.82
C MET A 282 -11.67 -30.94 -2.74
N ASP A 283 -11.97 -31.53 -1.58
CA ASP A 283 -11.96 -32.98 -1.39
C ASP A 283 -13.11 -33.65 -2.17
N GLY A 284 -14.25 -32.96 -2.28
CA GLY A 284 -15.48 -33.39 -2.95
C GLY A 284 -15.46 -33.40 -4.48
N PHE A 285 -14.35 -33.03 -5.12
CA PHE A 285 -14.13 -33.28 -6.55
C PHE A 285 -13.94 -34.79 -6.78
N GLU A 286 -14.98 -35.46 -7.27
CA GLU A 286 -14.88 -36.83 -7.76
C GLU A 286 -14.55 -36.83 -9.25
N GLY A 287 -13.40 -37.39 -9.62
CA GLY A 287 -13.05 -37.59 -11.03
C GLY A 287 -12.76 -36.30 -11.83
N ASN A 288 -12.46 -36.48 -13.11
CA ASN A 288 -11.93 -35.48 -14.03
C ASN A 288 -12.91 -34.35 -14.41
N GLU A 289 -13.44 -33.59 -13.46
CA GLU A 289 -14.33 -32.46 -13.75
C GLU A 289 -13.62 -31.29 -14.46
N GLY A 290 -12.30 -31.34 -14.66
CA GLY A 290 -11.56 -30.32 -15.43
C GLY A 290 -11.53 -28.94 -14.76
N ILE A 291 -11.71 -28.90 -13.44
CA ILE A 291 -11.69 -27.68 -12.62
C ILE A 291 -10.35 -27.60 -11.90
N ILE A 292 -9.66 -26.47 -12.03
CA ILE A 292 -8.39 -26.22 -11.33
C ILE A 292 -8.57 -25.02 -10.41
N VAL A 293 -8.22 -25.19 -9.13
CA VAL A 293 -8.24 -24.10 -8.13
C VAL A 293 -6.83 -23.50 -8.01
N ILE A 294 -6.65 -22.24 -8.36
CA ILE A 294 -5.40 -21.51 -8.18
C ILE A 294 -5.59 -20.50 -7.04
N ALA A 295 -4.76 -20.59 -6.01
CA ALA A 295 -4.75 -19.61 -4.92
C ALA A 295 -3.45 -18.81 -4.93
N ALA A 296 -3.49 -17.54 -4.56
CA ALA A 296 -2.30 -16.71 -4.41
C ALA A 296 -2.14 -16.23 -2.95
N THR A 297 -0.91 -16.26 -2.44
CA THR A 297 -0.57 -15.71 -1.13
C THR A 297 0.78 -14.98 -1.18
N ASN A 298 0.90 -13.94 -0.36
CA ASN A 298 2.20 -13.32 -0.07
C ASN A 298 2.85 -13.90 1.20
N ARG A 299 2.10 -14.70 1.96
CA ARG A 299 2.45 -15.21 3.29
C ARG A 299 2.13 -16.70 3.39
N PRO A 300 2.97 -17.59 2.85
CA PRO A 300 2.75 -19.03 2.95
C PRO A 300 2.89 -19.54 4.38
N ASP A 301 3.69 -18.84 5.20
CA ASP A 301 4.02 -19.17 6.60
C ASP A 301 2.82 -19.13 7.55
N VAL A 302 1.82 -18.30 7.25
CA VAL A 302 0.63 -18.15 8.11
C VAL A 302 -0.50 -19.10 7.73
N LEU A 303 -0.38 -19.86 6.65
CA LEU A 303 -1.45 -20.73 6.16
C LEU A 303 -1.59 -21.99 7.02
N ASP A 304 -2.83 -22.47 7.15
CA ASP A 304 -3.13 -23.74 7.80
C ASP A 304 -2.50 -24.89 6.99
N PRO A 305 -1.62 -25.72 7.58
CA PRO A 305 -1.02 -26.86 6.92
C PRO A 305 -2.03 -27.84 6.30
N ALA A 306 -3.29 -27.84 6.75
CA ALA A 306 -4.35 -28.63 6.15
C ALA A 306 -4.62 -28.26 4.68
N LEU A 307 -4.40 -27.01 4.26
CA LEU A 307 -4.55 -26.56 2.88
C LEU A 307 -3.48 -27.15 1.95
N LEU A 308 -2.29 -27.40 2.49
CA LEU A 308 -1.10 -27.86 1.74
C LEU A 308 -1.02 -29.39 1.63
N ARG A 309 -2.04 -30.12 2.10
CA ARG A 309 -2.05 -31.59 2.03
C ARG A 309 -2.35 -32.07 0.61
N PRO A 310 -1.80 -33.23 0.21
CA PRO A 310 -2.11 -33.83 -1.09
C PRO A 310 -3.61 -33.96 -1.33
N GLY A 311 -4.06 -33.59 -2.54
CA GLY A 311 -5.48 -33.52 -2.90
C GLY A 311 -6.14 -32.15 -2.71
N ARG A 312 -5.44 -31.17 -2.12
CA ARG A 312 -5.88 -29.77 -1.99
C ARG A 312 -4.95 -28.87 -2.79
N PHE A 313 -4.13 -28.03 -2.14
CA PHE A 313 -3.04 -27.32 -2.79
C PHE A 313 -1.78 -28.19 -2.77
N ASP A 314 -1.78 -29.20 -3.62
CA ASP A 314 -0.70 -30.18 -3.73
C ASP A 314 0.49 -29.67 -4.54
N ARG A 315 0.30 -28.66 -5.40
CA ARG A 315 1.38 -27.98 -6.12
C ARG A 315 1.62 -26.57 -5.57
N GLN A 316 2.88 -26.22 -5.37
CA GLN A 316 3.29 -24.89 -4.95
C GLN A 316 4.23 -24.29 -5.99
N VAL A 317 3.79 -23.20 -6.61
CA VAL A 317 4.56 -22.48 -7.63
C VAL A 317 5.09 -21.20 -7.00
N VAL A 318 6.40 -21.05 -6.96
CA VAL A 318 7.04 -19.84 -6.41
C VAL A 318 7.17 -18.78 -7.50
N VAL A 319 6.52 -17.64 -7.31
CA VAL A 319 6.59 -16.47 -8.20
C VAL A 319 7.37 -15.37 -7.48
N GLY A 320 8.69 -15.49 -7.55
CA GLY A 320 9.66 -14.61 -6.90
C GLY A 320 9.78 -13.23 -7.55
N LEU A 321 10.72 -12.43 -7.03
CA LEU A 321 11.14 -11.19 -7.68
C LEU A 321 11.93 -11.52 -8.97
N PRO A 322 11.76 -10.73 -10.03
CA PRO A 322 12.48 -10.95 -11.29
C PRO A 322 13.97 -10.64 -11.16
N ASP A 323 14.78 -11.41 -11.89
CA ASP A 323 16.21 -11.17 -12.11
C ASP A 323 16.45 -9.99 -13.08
N VAL A 324 17.71 -9.54 -13.28
CA VAL A 324 18.04 -8.43 -14.20
C VAL A 324 17.43 -8.65 -15.59
N ARG A 325 17.52 -9.87 -16.14
CA ARG A 325 16.98 -10.17 -17.48
C ARG A 325 15.46 -10.16 -17.47
N GLY A 326 14.82 -10.72 -16.44
CA GLY A 326 13.39 -10.66 -16.23
C GLY A 326 12.88 -9.23 -16.10
N ARG A 327 13.58 -8.37 -15.33
CA ARG A 327 13.26 -6.94 -15.21
C ARG A 327 13.34 -6.24 -16.56
N GLU A 328 14.38 -6.52 -17.36
CA GLU A 328 14.50 -5.98 -18.72
C GLU A 328 13.34 -6.41 -19.62
N GLN A 329 12.94 -7.69 -19.58
CA GLN A 329 11.82 -8.19 -20.36
C GLN A 329 10.48 -7.58 -19.91
N ILE A 330 10.24 -7.48 -18.60
CA ILE A 330 9.05 -6.85 -18.03
C ILE A 330 8.97 -5.38 -18.45
N LEU A 331 10.10 -4.65 -18.36
CA LEU A 331 10.19 -3.27 -18.84
C LEU A 331 9.81 -3.19 -20.32
N LYS A 332 10.37 -4.06 -21.17
CA LYS A 332 10.03 -4.10 -22.62
C LYS A 332 8.53 -4.34 -22.85
N VAL A 333 7.87 -5.20 -22.07
CA VAL A 333 6.42 -5.44 -22.18
C VAL A 333 5.63 -4.16 -21.87
N HIS A 334 5.96 -3.46 -20.79
CA HIS A 334 5.27 -2.23 -20.40
C HIS A 334 5.61 -1.03 -21.30
N MET A 335 6.86 -0.96 -21.78
CA MET A 335 7.37 0.06 -22.69
C MET A 335 6.65 0.08 -24.04
N ARG A 336 6.15 -1.07 -24.54
CA ARG A 336 5.35 -1.15 -25.78
C ARG A 336 4.10 -0.25 -25.78
N ARG A 337 3.60 0.15 -24.61
CA ARG A 337 2.38 0.95 -24.47
C ARG A 337 2.65 2.46 -24.49
N VAL A 338 3.92 2.87 -24.53
CA VAL A 338 4.36 4.27 -24.38
C VAL A 338 5.21 4.67 -25.59
N PRO A 339 5.10 5.91 -26.11
CA PRO A 339 6.00 6.40 -27.16
C PRO A 339 7.41 6.65 -26.59
N LEU A 340 8.41 5.92 -27.09
CA LEU A 340 9.79 5.95 -26.60
C LEU A 340 10.71 6.67 -27.59
N ALA A 341 11.72 7.35 -27.07
CA ALA A 341 12.85 7.85 -27.85
C ALA A 341 13.91 6.75 -28.08
N PRO A 342 14.74 6.86 -29.13
CA PRO A 342 15.70 5.81 -29.52
C PRO A 342 16.90 5.66 -28.58
N ASP A 343 17.09 6.59 -27.63
CA ASP A 343 18.17 6.61 -26.64
C ASP A 343 17.93 5.71 -25.42
N ILE A 344 16.77 5.05 -25.32
CA ILE A 344 16.40 4.25 -24.15
C ILE A 344 17.09 2.89 -24.16
N ASP A 345 17.82 2.62 -23.09
CA ASP A 345 18.40 1.31 -22.80
C ASP A 345 17.71 0.68 -21.57
N ALA A 346 16.87 -0.33 -21.85
CA ALA A 346 16.15 -1.07 -20.82
C ALA A 346 17.09 -1.86 -19.88
N ALA A 347 18.28 -2.26 -20.34
CA ALA A 347 19.22 -3.03 -19.54
C ALA A 347 19.87 -2.16 -18.44
N ILE A 348 20.13 -0.87 -18.72
CA ILE A 348 20.61 0.07 -17.71
C ILE A 348 19.53 0.30 -16.62
N ILE A 349 18.27 0.48 -17.03
CA ILE A 349 17.15 0.66 -16.09
C ILE A 349 16.94 -0.60 -15.24
N ALA A 350 17.02 -1.79 -15.85
CA ALA A 350 16.85 -3.07 -15.17
C ALA A 350 17.94 -3.30 -14.10
N ARG A 351 19.19 -2.95 -14.38
CA ARG A 351 20.29 -2.98 -13.39
C ARG A 351 20.09 -1.95 -12.28
N GLY A 352 19.52 -0.79 -12.60
CA GLY A 352 19.26 0.30 -11.66
C GLY A 352 18.05 0.11 -10.77
N THR A 353 17.30 -0.98 -10.95
CA THR A 353 16.06 -1.28 -10.22
C THR A 353 16.14 -2.63 -9.48
N PRO A 354 17.21 -2.88 -8.68
CA PRO A 354 17.34 -4.14 -7.95
C PRO A 354 16.19 -4.31 -6.96
N GLY A 355 15.65 -5.53 -6.89
CA GLY A 355 14.54 -5.87 -5.99
C GLY A 355 13.17 -5.34 -6.40
N PHE A 356 13.04 -4.64 -7.54
CA PHE A 356 11.74 -4.17 -8.01
C PHE A 356 10.85 -5.35 -8.45
N SER A 357 9.59 -5.33 -8.04
CA SER A 357 8.59 -6.25 -8.55
C SER A 357 8.12 -5.85 -9.95
N GLY A 358 7.42 -6.75 -10.64
CA GLY A 358 6.83 -6.41 -11.95
C GLY A 358 5.85 -5.22 -11.88
N ALA A 359 5.12 -5.09 -10.77
CA ALA A 359 4.25 -3.94 -10.53
C ALA A 359 5.05 -2.63 -10.33
N ASP A 360 6.20 -2.68 -9.66
CA ASP A 360 7.06 -1.51 -9.47
C ASP A 360 7.66 -1.04 -10.80
N LEU A 361 8.06 -1.98 -11.66
CA LEU A 361 8.54 -1.67 -13.02
C LEU A 361 7.44 -1.07 -13.90
N ALA A 362 6.21 -1.59 -13.81
CA ALA A 362 5.06 -1.02 -14.50
C ALA A 362 4.79 0.42 -14.03
N ASN A 363 4.91 0.67 -12.72
CA ASN A 363 4.77 1.99 -12.14
C ASN A 363 5.91 2.94 -12.58
N LEU A 364 7.15 2.44 -12.71
CA LEU A 364 8.29 3.21 -13.21
C LEU A 364 8.08 3.70 -14.64
N VAL A 365 7.60 2.84 -15.54
CA VAL A 365 7.24 3.23 -16.91
C VAL A 365 6.14 4.29 -16.92
N ASN A 366 5.12 4.13 -16.07
CA ASN A 366 4.04 5.09 -15.93
C ASN A 366 4.52 6.45 -15.41
N GLU A 367 5.38 6.47 -14.39
CA GLU A 367 5.98 7.69 -13.85
C GLU A 367 6.87 8.40 -14.87
N ALA A 368 7.64 7.66 -15.68
CA ALA A 368 8.43 8.23 -16.77
C ALA A 368 7.53 8.93 -17.81
N ALA A 369 6.40 8.30 -18.18
CA ALA A 369 5.41 8.92 -19.06
C ALA A 369 4.79 10.20 -18.46
N LEU A 370 4.51 10.21 -17.15
CA LEU A 370 4.01 11.40 -16.45
C LEU A 370 5.05 12.53 -16.41
N PHE A 371 6.32 12.22 -16.27
CA PHE A 371 7.40 13.23 -16.37
C PHE A 371 7.49 13.82 -17.78
N ALA A 372 7.40 12.99 -18.81
CA ALA A 372 7.39 13.45 -20.20
C ALA A 372 6.18 14.36 -20.47
N ALA A 373 4.99 13.95 -20.01
CA ALA A 373 3.76 14.73 -20.15
C ALA A 373 3.85 16.08 -19.43
N ARG A 374 4.41 16.12 -18.21
CA ARG A 374 4.64 17.38 -17.47
C ARG A 374 5.62 18.31 -18.18
N GLY A 375 6.60 17.74 -18.88
CA GLY A 375 7.55 18.48 -19.71
C GLY A 375 7.02 18.85 -21.10
N ASN A 376 5.74 18.60 -21.40
CA ASN A 376 5.15 18.75 -22.73
C ASN A 376 5.92 18.02 -23.85
N LYS A 377 6.58 16.90 -23.51
CA LYS A 377 7.30 16.07 -24.48
C LYS A 377 6.34 15.07 -25.14
N ARG A 378 6.57 14.78 -26.44
CA ARG A 378 5.79 13.80 -27.21
C ARG A 378 6.29 12.36 -27.05
N VAL A 379 7.56 12.19 -26.70
CA VAL A 379 8.23 10.91 -26.50
C VAL A 379 8.90 10.90 -25.13
N VAL A 380 8.97 9.73 -24.51
CA VAL A 380 9.69 9.52 -23.25
C VAL A 380 11.14 9.19 -23.59
N SER A 381 12.10 9.89 -23.00
CA SER A 381 13.55 9.66 -23.17
C SER A 381 14.18 9.02 -21.94
N MET A 382 15.46 8.62 -22.03
CA MET A 382 16.18 8.01 -20.91
C MET A 382 16.21 8.93 -19.67
N ILE A 383 16.23 10.25 -19.87
CA ILE A 383 16.20 11.24 -18.79
C ILE A 383 14.92 11.13 -17.95
N GLU A 384 13.77 10.88 -18.58
CA GLU A 384 12.51 10.72 -17.83
C GLU A 384 12.47 9.41 -17.05
N PHE A 385 13.04 8.33 -17.61
CA PHE A 385 13.19 7.06 -16.91
C PHE A 385 14.11 7.17 -15.69
N GLU A 386 15.24 7.85 -15.82
CA GLU A 386 16.14 8.15 -14.69
C GLU A 386 15.43 8.98 -13.61
N LYS A 387 14.69 10.03 -14.00
CA LYS A 387 13.89 10.84 -13.05
C LYS A 387 12.79 10.04 -12.36
N ALA A 388 12.13 9.12 -13.08
CA ALA A 388 11.11 8.24 -12.52
C ALA A 388 11.70 7.26 -11.52
N LYS A 389 12.83 6.61 -11.87
CA LYS A 389 13.59 5.74 -10.98
C LYS A 389 13.99 6.48 -9.71
N ASP A 390 14.60 7.66 -9.86
CA ASP A 390 15.03 8.50 -8.74
C ASP A 390 13.85 8.86 -7.81
N LYS A 391 12.69 9.21 -8.37
CA LYS A 391 11.47 9.52 -7.60
C LYS A 391 10.95 8.31 -6.83
N ILE A 392 10.94 7.12 -7.43
CA ILE A 392 10.42 5.90 -6.78
C ILE A 392 11.36 5.46 -5.64
N MET A 393 12.67 5.50 -5.87
CA MET A 393 13.66 5.03 -4.88
C MET A 393 13.86 6.01 -3.73
N MET A 394 13.93 7.31 -4.00
CA MET A 394 14.29 8.33 -3.00
C MET A 394 13.15 9.25 -2.60
N GLY A 395 12.03 9.23 -3.32
CA GLY A 395 10.95 10.19 -3.18
C GLY A 395 11.12 11.43 -4.06
N ALA A 396 10.16 12.34 -3.95
CA ALA A 396 10.13 13.55 -4.78
C ALA A 396 11.28 14.51 -4.45
N GLU A 397 11.72 15.22 -5.49
CA GLU A 397 12.71 16.31 -5.40
C GLU A 397 12.16 17.48 -4.56
N ARG A 398 12.95 17.96 -3.60
CA ARG A 398 12.53 19.02 -2.68
C ARG A 398 12.98 20.39 -3.16
N ARG A 399 12.35 20.90 -4.22
CA ARG A 399 12.65 22.24 -4.78
C ARG A 399 12.48 23.40 -3.82
N SER A 400 11.65 23.25 -2.77
CA SER A 400 11.42 24.27 -1.75
C SER A 400 12.46 24.29 -0.63
N MET A 401 13.32 23.27 -0.56
CA MET A 401 14.39 23.23 0.44
C MET A 401 15.58 24.03 -0.07
N VAL A 402 15.74 25.25 0.45
CA VAL A 402 16.88 26.10 0.14
C VAL A 402 18.03 25.69 1.06
N MET A 403 19.04 25.03 0.50
CA MET A 403 20.31 24.76 1.19
C MET A 403 21.21 26.00 1.07
N THR A 404 21.95 26.31 2.14
CA THR A 404 23.00 27.33 2.03
C THR A 404 24.15 26.80 1.16
N GLU A 405 24.93 27.70 0.54
CA GLU A 405 26.11 27.31 -0.26
C GLU A 405 27.06 26.42 0.56
N ALA A 406 27.29 26.73 1.85
CA ALA A 406 28.12 25.92 2.73
C ALA A 406 27.54 24.51 2.98
N GLN A 407 26.21 24.38 3.08
CA GLN A 407 25.56 23.07 3.21
C GLN A 407 25.67 22.27 1.90
N LYS A 408 25.46 22.94 0.76
CA LYS A 408 25.61 22.33 -0.57
C LYS A 408 27.04 21.84 -0.81
N GLU A 409 28.02 22.65 -0.41
CA GLU A 409 29.45 22.31 -0.45
C GLU A 409 29.79 21.12 0.46
N SER A 410 29.31 21.13 1.70
CA SER A 410 29.53 20.00 2.62
C SER A 410 28.93 18.71 2.07
N THR A 411 27.73 18.76 1.47
CA THR A 411 27.11 17.61 0.81
C THR A 411 27.92 17.18 -0.42
N ALA A 412 28.47 18.11 -1.20
CA ALA A 412 29.32 17.78 -2.34
C ALA A 412 30.58 17.02 -1.92
N TYR A 413 31.26 17.45 -0.84
CA TYR A 413 32.39 16.69 -0.28
C TYR A 413 31.98 15.32 0.25
N HIS A 414 30.83 15.24 0.92
CA HIS A 414 30.28 13.98 1.43
C HIS A 414 30.06 12.96 0.31
N GLU A 415 29.36 13.36 -0.75
CA GLU A 415 29.07 12.47 -1.88
C GLU A 415 30.31 12.15 -2.71
N ALA A 416 31.22 13.11 -2.90
CA ALA A 416 32.51 12.85 -3.52
C ALA A 416 33.32 11.81 -2.74
N GLY A 417 33.26 11.83 -1.41
CA GLY A 417 33.89 10.85 -0.54
C GLY A 417 33.41 9.42 -0.83
N HIS A 418 32.09 9.21 -0.94
CA HIS A 418 31.54 7.90 -1.32
C HIS A 418 31.97 7.48 -2.73
N ALA A 419 31.93 8.39 -3.71
CA ALA A 419 32.26 8.10 -5.10
C ALA A 419 33.73 7.69 -5.29
N ILE A 420 34.66 8.42 -4.66
CA ILE A 420 36.10 8.16 -4.76
C ILE A 420 36.43 6.81 -4.14
N ILE A 421 35.97 6.56 -2.91
CA ILE A 421 36.24 5.28 -2.24
C ILE A 421 35.68 4.13 -3.05
N GLY A 422 34.41 4.21 -3.47
CA GLY A 422 33.77 3.16 -4.24
C GLY A 422 34.46 2.85 -5.58
N ARG A 423 35.19 3.79 -6.17
CA ARG A 423 36.00 3.56 -7.37
C ARG A 423 37.38 2.98 -7.10
N LEU A 424 37.95 3.22 -5.91
CA LEU A 424 39.29 2.76 -5.55
C LEU A 424 39.30 1.40 -4.83
N VAL A 425 38.20 1.03 -4.17
CA VAL A 425 38.10 -0.26 -3.50
C VAL A 425 37.80 -1.41 -4.47
N PRO A 426 38.38 -2.61 -4.27
CA PRO A 426 38.20 -3.77 -5.12
C PRO A 426 36.82 -4.40 -4.94
N GLU A 427 36.30 -5.04 -5.99
CA GLU A 427 35.02 -5.77 -6.01
C GLU A 427 33.78 -4.94 -5.58
N HIS A 428 33.88 -3.62 -5.58
CA HIS A 428 32.75 -2.74 -5.33
C HIS A 428 31.94 -2.52 -6.61
N ASP A 429 30.64 -2.32 -6.46
CA ASP A 429 29.77 -2.00 -7.59
C ASP A 429 30.18 -0.62 -8.18
N PRO A 430 30.20 -0.46 -9.51
CA PRO A 430 30.69 0.75 -10.15
C PRO A 430 29.78 1.96 -9.88
N VAL A 431 30.39 3.14 -9.70
CA VAL A 431 29.63 4.40 -9.54
C VAL A 431 28.99 4.78 -10.88
N HIS A 432 27.67 4.94 -10.85
CA HIS A 432 26.85 5.31 -11.99
C HIS A 432 26.56 6.81 -12.06
N LYS A 433 26.20 7.42 -10.93
CA LYS A 433 25.78 8.83 -10.85
C LYS A 433 25.98 9.37 -9.43
N VAL A 434 26.35 10.63 -9.29
CA VAL A 434 26.44 11.33 -8.01
C VAL A 434 25.62 12.61 -8.11
N THR A 435 24.76 12.89 -7.13
CA THR A 435 23.93 14.10 -7.11
C THR A 435 23.88 14.73 -5.72
N ILE A 436 23.87 16.06 -5.68
CA ILE A 436 23.70 16.87 -4.46
C ILE A 436 22.31 17.52 -4.39
N ILE A 437 21.37 17.03 -5.22
CA ILE A 437 19.99 17.52 -5.24
C ILE A 437 19.18 16.78 -4.17
N PRO A 438 18.55 17.49 -3.21
CA PRO A 438 17.84 16.84 -2.11
C PRO A 438 16.59 16.10 -2.57
N ARG A 439 16.46 14.84 -2.18
CA ARG A 439 15.34 13.94 -2.51
C ARG A 439 14.85 13.20 -1.28
N GLY A 440 13.55 13.31 -1.01
CA GLY A 440 12.93 12.71 0.18
C GLY A 440 13.65 13.08 1.48
N ARG A 441 14.36 12.10 2.07
CA ARG A 441 15.14 12.26 3.31
C ARG A 441 16.65 12.47 3.09
N ALA A 442 17.15 12.28 1.87
CA ALA A 442 18.57 12.41 1.52
C ALA A 442 18.87 13.83 1.00
N LEU A 443 20.03 14.38 1.38
CA LEU A 443 20.52 15.68 0.90
C LEU A 443 21.33 15.56 -0.41
N GLY A 444 22.06 14.46 -0.54
CA GLY A 444 22.75 14.01 -1.75
C GLY A 444 22.72 12.48 -1.78
N VAL A 445 23.18 11.91 -2.88
CA VAL A 445 23.36 10.46 -3.00
C VAL A 445 24.37 10.08 -4.08
N THR A 446 25.12 9.03 -3.80
CA THR A 446 26.00 8.33 -4.74
C THR A 446 25.36 7.01 -5.15
N PHE A 447 25.06 6.87 -6.44
CA PHE A 447 24.47 5.67 -7.01
C PHE A 447 25.53 4.71 -7.51
N PHE A 448 25.49 3.50 -6.98
CA PHE A 448 26.25 2.36 -7.48
C PHE A 448 25.33 1.46 -8.30
N LEU A 449 25.78 1.02 -9.48
CA LEU A 449 25.01 0.17 -10.37
C LEU A 449 25.66 -1.21 -10.45
N PRO A 450 25.08 -2.25 -9.85
CA PRO A 450 25.62 -3.60 -9.95
C PRO A 450 25.70 -4.07 -11.41
N GLU A 451 26.76 -4.80 -11.75
CA GLU A 451 26.90 -5.37 -13.09
C GLU A 451 25.91 -6.53 -13.34
N GLY A 452 25.48 -7.20 -12.28
CA GLY A 452 24.46 -8.25 -12.28
C GLY A 452 23.89 -8.51 -10.89
N ASP A 453 22.92 -9.42 -10.79
CA ASP A 453 22.37 -9.83 -9.49
C ASP A 453 23.38 -10.74 -8.78
N ALA A 454 23.90 -10.29 -7.63
CA ALA A 454 24.82 -11.07 -6.81
C ALA A 454 24.03 -11.99 -5.86
N ILE A 455 24.14 -13.30 -6.03
CA ILE A 455 23.51 -14.31 -5.15
C ILE A 455 24.28 -14.42 -3.82
N SER A 456 25.59 -14.18 -3.84
CA SER A 456 26.47 -14.19 -2.67
C SER A 456 27.48 -13.06 -2.74
N ALA A 457 27.98 -12.64 -1.56
CA ALA A 457 28.99 -11.60 -1.43
C ALA A 457 30.27 -12.16 -0.80
N SER A 458 31.42 -11.82 -1.38
CA SER A 458 32.73 -12.15 -0.82
C SER A 458 33.03 -11.28 0.41
N ARG A 459 33.92 -11.75 1.30
CA ARG A 459 34.44 -10.91 2.41
C ARG A 459 35.00 -9.59 1.88
N GLN A 460 35.70 -9.62 0.74
CA GLN A 460 36.30 -8.43 0.13
C GLN A 460 35.24 -7.43 -0.32
N LYS A 461 34.18 -7.87 -1.02
CA LYS A 461 33.07 -7.02 -1.44
C LYS A 461 32.39 -6.35 -0.24
N LEU A 462 32.14 -7.09 0.84
CA LEU A 462 31.52 -6.56 2.06
C LEU A 462 32.41 -5.53 2.77
N GLU A 463 33.71 -5.80 2.89
CA GLU A 463 34.67 -4.84 3.46
C GLU A 463 34.82 -3.57 2.60
N SER A 464 34.80 -3.74 1.28
CA SER A 464 34.76 -2.62 0.33
C SER A 464 33.49 -1.78 0.49
N GLN A 465 32.32 -2.39 0.68
CA GLN A 465 31.07 -1.67 0.98
C GLN A 465 31.17 -0.87 2.29
N ILE A 466 31.73 -1.47 3.36
CA ILE A 466 31.94 -0.77 4.64
C ILE A 466 32.88 0.42 4.45
N SER A 467 33.96 0.25 3.68
CA SER A 467 34.89 1.35 3.37
C SER A 467 34.17 2.51 2.68
N THR A 468 33.34 2.21 1.67
CA THR A 468 32.55 3.21 0.94
C THR A 468 31.57 3.95 1.85
N LEU A 469 30.88 3.25 2.77
CA LEU A 469 29.92 3.86 3.69
C LEU A 469 30.56 4.90 4.63
N TYR A 470 31.84 4.77 4.95
CA TYR A 470 32.55 5.79 5.74
C TYR A 470 33.17 6.91 4.91
N GLY A 471 33.12 6.82 3.58
CA GLY A 471 33.72 7.80 2.67
C GLY A 471 33.21 9.23 2.89
N GLY A 472 31.90 9.43 2.97
CA GLY A 472 31.32 10.77 3.13
C GLY A 472 31.66 11.42 4.47
N ARG A 473 31.54 10.68 5.58
CA ARG A 473 31.95 11.16 6.91
C ARG A 473 33.43 11.54 6.96
N LEU A 474 34.29 10.70 6.39
CA LEU A 474 35.74 10.94 6.39
C LEU A 474 36.10 12.15 5.53
N ALA A 475 35.43 12.36 4.40
CA ALA A 475 35.63 13.54 3.58
C ALA A 475 35.31 14.82 4.37
N GLU A 476 34.19 14.85 5.10
CA GLU A 476 33.86 15.98 5.99
C GLU A 476 34.91 16.17 7.09
N GLU A 477 35.32 15.09 7.75
CA GLU A 477 36.31 15.12 8.85
C GLU A 477 37.68 15.64 8.37
N ILE A 478 38.11 15.23 7.18
CA ILE A 478 39.41 15.63 6.62
C ILE A 478 39.40 17.11 6.21
N ILE A 479 38.31 17.60 5.63
CA ILE A 479 38.21 18.97 5.12
C ILE A 479 37.92 19.98 6.24
N TYR A 480 36.96 19.67 7.12
CA TYR A 480 36.48 20.61 8.14
C TYR A 480 36.99 20.30 9.55
N GLY A 481 37.59 19.14 9.77
CA GLY A 481 38.02 18.68 11.08
C GLY A 481 36.94 17.94 11.88
N PRO A 482 37.32 17.28 12.98
CA PRO A 482 36.42 16.39 13.75
C PRO A 482 35.25 17.11 14.41
N GLU A 483 35.40 18.39 14.75
CA GLU A 483 34.36 19.21 15.40
C GLU A 483 33.22 19.58 14.44
N HIS A 484 33.44 19.45 13.12
CA HIS A 484 32.53 19.89 12.07
C HIS A 484 31.89 18.74 11.29
N VAL A 485 32.04 17.49 11.76
CA VAL A 485 31.41 16.32 11.15
C VAL A 485 29.89 16.39 11.31
N SER A 486 29.16 16.19 10.22
CA SER A 486 27.71 16.33 10.18
C SER A 486 26.96 15.08 10.69
N THR A 487 25.67 15.24 10.97
CA THR A 487 24.76 14.11 11.26
C THR A 487 24.29 13.38 10.00
N GLY A 488 24.70 13.83 8.81
CA GLY A 488 24.34 13.25 7.51
C GLY A 488 24.76 11.79 7.38
N ALA A 489 25.92 11.42 7.94
CA ALA A 489 26.47 10.06 7.93
C ALA A 489 25.74 9.05 8.84
N SER A 490 24.66 9.44 9.52
CA SER A 490 23.97 8.58 10.49
C SER A 490 23.41 7.30 9.87
N ASN A 491 22.88 7.37 8.64
CA ASN A 491 22.40 6.20 7.92
C ASN A 491 23.56 5.28 7.52
N ASP A 492 24.68 5.84 7.04
CA ASP A 492 25.82 5.04 6.59
C ASP A 492 26.47 4.30 7.75
N ILE A 493 26.59 4.96 8.92
CA ILE A 493 27.06 4.32 10.15
C ILE A 493 26.15 3.16 10.54
N LYS A 494 24.82 3.34 10.46
CA LYS A 494 23.85 2.30 10.79
C LYS A 494 24.00 1.10 9.85
N VAL A 495 24.07 1.33 8.54
CA VAL A 495 24.22 0.28 7.53
C VAL A 495 25.55 -0.43 7.70
N ALA A 496 26.66 0.30 7.87
CA ALA A 496 27.99 -0.28 8.07
C ALA A 496 28.07 -1.13 9.34
N THR A 497 27.46 -0.66 10.43
CA THR A 497 27.42 -1.38 11.70
C THR A 497 26.62 -2.68 11.58
N ASN A 498 25.45 -2.64 10.94
CA ASN A 498 24.63 -3.83 10.72
C ASN A 498 25.35 -4.83 9.80
N LEU A 499 26.00 -4.35 8.75
CA LEU A 499 26.75 -5.21 7.84
C LEU A 499 27.93 -5.88 8.54
N ALA A 500 28.72 -5.12 9.29
CA ALA A 500 29.81 -5.64 10.10
C ALA A 500 29.31 -6.66 11.14
N ARG A 501 28.15 -6.40 11.77
CA ARG A 501 27.53 -7.33 12.71
C ARG A 501 27.13 -8.63 12.04
N ASN A 502 26.46 -8.59 10.90
CA ASN A 502 26.06 -9.79 10.15
C ASN A 502 27.28 -10.59 9.67
N MET A 503 28.36 -9.91 9.27
CA MET A 503 29.63 -10.57 8.94
C MET A 503 30.16 -11.40 10.10
N VAL A 504 30.05 -10.90 11.34
CA VAL A 504 30.54 -11.57 12.54
C VAL A 504 29.55 -12.63 13.04
N THR A 505 28.25 -12.34 13.07
CA THR A 505 27.26 -13.19 13.77
C THR A 505 26.51 -14.17 12.88
N GLN A 506 26.41 -13.92 11.58
CA GLN A 506 25.60 -14.72 10.64
C GLN A 506 26.46 -15.42 9.60
N TRP A 507 27.42 -14.72 9.00
CA TRP A 507 28.21 -15.25 7.89
C TRP A 507 29.56 -15.84 8.31
N GLY A 508 29.94 -15.71 9.58
CA GLY A 508 31.11 -16.42 10.11
C GLY A 508 32.46 -15.87 9.66
N PHE A 509 32.56 -14.57 9.36
CA PHE A 509 33.81 -13.94 8.91
C PHE A 509 34.76 -13.54 10.05
N SER A 510 34.41 -13.80 11.31
CA SER A 510 35.30 -13.60 12.45
C SER A 510 36.19 -14.82 12.67
N GLU A 511 37.50 -14.60 12.76
CA GLU A 511 38.48 -15.66 13.05
C GLU A 511 38.40 -16.14 14.50
N LYS A 512 38.00 -15.27 15.44
CA LYS A 512 37.91 -15.63 16.86
C LYS A 512 36.67 -16.47 17.19
N LEU A 513 35.56 -16.18 16.52
CA LEU A 513 34.29 -16.86 16.73
C LEU A 513 34.11 -18.06 15.77
N GLY A 514 34.75 -18.01 14.61
CA GLY A 514 34.62 -19.04 13.58
C GLY A 514 33.27 -18.99 12.85
N PRO A 515 33.02 -19.96 11.96
CA PRO A 515 31.85 -19.98 11.10
C PRO A 515 30.61 -20.55 11.80
N LEU A 516 30.16 -19.89 12.86
CA LEU A 516 28.98 -20.27 13.65
C LEU A 516 27.88 -19.20 13.56
N LEU A 517 26.62 -19.65 13.60
CA LEU A 517 25.45 -18.76 13.64
C LEU A 517 25.16 -18.34 15.09
N TYR A 518 25.41 -17.07 15.41
CA TYR A 518 25.19 -16.50 16.74
C TYR A 518 23.87 -15.72 16.85
N ALA A 519 23.32 -15.23 15.73
CA ALA A 519 22.08 -14.47 15.70
C ALA A 519 21.20 -14.91 14.51
N GLU A 520 19.98 -15.34 14.79
CA GLU A 520 18.98 -15.59 13.75
C GLU A 520 18.48 -14.27 13.14
N GLU A 521 18.11 -14.29 11.86
CA GLU A 521 17.45 -13.15 11.21
C GLU A 521 16.22 -12.69 12.02
N GLU A 522 16.12 -11.39 12.23
CA GLU A 522 14.88 -10.74 12.65
C GLU A 522 13.90 -10.74 11.47
N GLY A 523 13.35 -11.91 11.10
CA GLY A 523 12.12 -11.95 10.30
C GLY A 523 10.99 -11.21 11.02
N GLU A 524 9.91 -10.83 10.33
CA GLU A 524 8.74 -10.19 10.96
C GLU A 524 8.08 -11.15 11.97
N VAL A 525 8.61 -11.17 13.20
CA VAL A 525 8.13 -11.99 14.30
C VAL A 525 6.85 -11.35 14.83
N PHE A 526 5.74 -12.04 14.56
CA PHE A 526 4.42 -11.79 15.10
C PHE A 526 4.44 -11.38 16.59
N LEU A 527 3.65 -10.35 16.92
CA LEU A 527 3.48 -9.72 18.24
C LEU A 527 3.18 -10.66 19.42
N GLY A 528 2.91 -11.96 19.19
CA GLY A 528 2.67 -12.96 20.23
C GLY A 528 3.87 -13.84 20.61
N ARG A 529 4.97 -13.83 19.85
CA ARG A 529 6.17 -14.66 20.11
C ARG A 529 7.42 -13.88 20.48
N SER A 530 7.36 -12.55 20.43
CA SER A 530 8.50 -11.64 20.59
C SER A 530 8.97 -11.44 22.04
N VAL A 531 8.19 -11.81 23.04
CA VAL A 531 8.51 -11.47 24.46
C VAL A 531 9.62 -12.36 25.04
N ALA A 532 9.98 -13.46 24.38
CA ALA A 532 10.99 -14.40 24.88
C ALA A 532 11.93 -14.93 23.78
N LYS A 533 12.57 -14.04 22.99
CA LYS A 533 13.84 -14.44 22.35
C LYS A 533 14.91 -14.41 23.44
N ALA A 534 15.15 -15.55 24.06
CA ALA A 534 16.31 -15.75 24.92
C ALA A 534 17.57 -15.42 24.10
N LYS A 535 18.46 -14.58 24.62
CA LYS A 535 19.82 -14.46 24.06
C LYS A 535 20.44 -15.85 24.12
N HIS A 536 20.58 -16.52 22.98
CA HIS A 536 21.26 -17.82 22.88
C HIS A 536 22.79 -17.71 23.06
N MET A 537 23.30 -16.60 23.62
CA MET A 537 24.72 -16.31 23.77
C MET A 537 25.04 -15.79 25.17
N SER A 538 26.22 -16.16 25.68
CA SER A 538 26.76 -15.61 26.93
C SER A 538 27.19 -14.14 26.75
N ASP A 539 27.28 -13.41 27.86
CA ASP A 539 27.78 -12.03 27.85
C ASP A 539 29.24 -11.93 27.36
N GLU A 540 30.05 -12.97 27.62
CA GLU A 540 31.42 -13.05 27.11
C GLU A 540 31.45 -13.14 25.58
N THR A 541 30.62 -14.00 24.98
CA THR A 541 30.49 -14.09 23.52
C THR A 541 29.98 -12.79 22.92
N ALA A 542 28.99 -12.14 23.55
CA ALA A 542 28.50 -10.84 23.12
C ALA A 542 29.61 -9.77 23.12
N ARG A 543 30.44 -9.75 24.17
CA ARG A 543 31.61 -8.84 24.24
C ARG A 543 32.63 -9.10 23.15
N ILE A 544 32.90 -10.36 22.82
CA ILE A 544 33.81 -10.73 21.72
C ILE A 544 33.23 -10.27 20.37
N ILE A 545 31.93 -10.47 20.14
CA ILE A 545 31.23 -9.99 18.94
C ILE A 545 31.41 -8.48 18.79
N ASP A 546 31.15 -7.69 19.84
CA ASP A 546 31.28 -6.23 19.78
C ASP A 546 32.72 -5.78 19.48
N GLN A 547 33.73 -6.49 20.02
CA GLN A 547 35.13 -6.22 19.73
C GLN A 547 35.49 -6.51 18.27
N GLU A 548 35.01 -7.62 17.72
CA GLU A 548 35.26 -8.02 16.33
C GLU A 548 34.57 -7.07 15.34
N VAL A 549 33.33 -6.66 15.63
CA VAL A 549 32.61 -5.65 14.85
C VAL A 549 33.37 -4.33 14.85
N LYS A 550 33.84 -3.86 16.02
CA LYS A 550 34.63 -2.64 16.12
C LYS A 550 35.93 -2.73 15.32
N ALA A 551 36.68 -3.83 15.45
CA ALA A 551 37.94 -4.03 14.75
C ALA A 551 37.75 -4.04 13.22
N LEU A 552 36.67 -4.68 12.75
CA LEU A 552 36.33 -4.74 11.32
C LEU A 552 35.98 -3.36 10.77
N ILE A 553 35.19 -2.57 11.51
CA ILE A 553 34.86 -1.18 11.16
C ILE A 553 36.12 -0.32 11.14
N GLU A 554 36.95 -0.37 12.18
CA GLU A 554 38.16 0.45 12.32
C GLU A 554 39.17 0.21 11.19
N ARG A 555 39.36 -1.05 10.79
CA ARG A 555 40.22 -1.40 9.64
C ARG A 555 39.73 -0.75 8.35
N ASN A 556 38.43 -0.83 8.07
CA ASN A 556 37.84 -0.26 6.85
C ASN A 556 37.78 1.28 6.90
N TYR A 557 37.56 1.85 8.09
CA TYR A 557 37.62 3.29 8.33
C TYR A 557 39.01 3.85 8.02
N ASN A 558 40.06 3.19 8.51
CA ASN A 558 41.45 3.59 8.27
C ASN A 558 41.83 3.44 6.79
N ARG A 559 41.39 2.35 6.15
CA ARG A 559 41.56 2.15 4.72
C ARG A 559 40.94 3.28 3.89
N ALA A 560 39.67 3.63 4.18
CA ALA A 560 38.99 4.72 3.50
C ALA A 560 39.68 6.07 3.76
N ARG A 561 40.14 6.34 4.99
CA ARG A 561 40.87 7.56 5.32
C ARG A 561 42.13 7.71 4.46
N GLN A 562 42.91 6.63 4.36
CA GLN A 562 44.13 6.63 3.56
C GLN A 562 43.84 6.91 2.08
N LEU A 563 42.87 6.19 1.50
CA LEU A 563 42.48 6.37 0.10
C LEU A 563 42.01 7.80 -0.21
N LEU A 564 41.25 8.45 0.68
CA LEU A 564 40.84 9.85 0.50
C LEU A 564 42.02 10.82 0.65
N THR A 565 42.89 10.58 1.63
CA THR A 565 44.08 11.43 1.86
C THR A 565 45.01 11.41 0.65
N ASP A 566 45.21 10.23 0.06
CA ASP A 566 46.06 10.03 -1.10
C ASP A 566 45.48 10.68 -2.39
N ASN A 567 44.19 10.99 -2.42
CA ASN A 567 43.45 11.51 -3.59
C ASN A 567 42.71 12.82 -3.30
N MET A 568 43.30 13.67 -2.46
CA MET A 568 42.73 14.96 -2.05
C MET A 568 42.45 15.91 -3.23
N ASP A 569 43.31 15.88 -4.24
CA ASP A 569 43.17 16.66 -5.47
C ASP A 569 41.87 16.31 -6.21
N ILE A 570 41.58 15.01 -6.32
CA ILE A 570 40.35 14.50 -6.93
C ILE A 570 39.13 14.87 -6.08
N LEU A 571 39.24 14.85 -4.75
CA LEU A 571 38.15 15.24 -3.84
C LEU A 571 37.71 16.70 -4.07
N HIS A 572 38.66 17.63 -4.16
CA HIS A 572 38.35 19.03 -4.48
C HIS A 572 37.76 19.19 -5.88
N ALA A 573 38.34 18.54 -6.89
CA ALA A 573 37.85 18.60 -8.26
C ALA A 573 36.42 18.04 -8.41
N MET A 574 36.10 16.93 -7.74
CA MET A 574 34.75 16.36 -7.72
C MET A 574 33.75 17.29 -7.05
N LYS A 575 34.11 17.90 -5.91
CA LYS A 575 33.27 18.90 -5.26
C LYS A 575 32.99 20.07 -6.20
N ASP A 576 34.00 20.60 -6.89
CA ASP A 576 33.81 21.77 -7.77
C ASP A 576 32.92 21.41 -8.97
N ALA A 577 33.07 20.20 -9.52
CA ALA A 577 32.18 19.68 -10.56
C ALA A 577 30.73 19.52 -10.06
N LEU A 578 30.53 19.00 -8.84
CA LEU A 578 29.21 18.86 -8.22
C LEU A 578 28.58 20.23 -7.91
N MET A 579 29.34 21.21 -7.45
CA MET A 579 28.84 22.57 -7.24
C MET A 579 28.40 23.23 -8.54
N LYS A 580 29.08 22.95 -9.66
CA LYS A 580 28.76 23.50 -10.98
C LYS A 580 27.57 22.81 -11.65
N TYR A 581 27.54 21.47 -11.67
CA TYR A 581 26.57 20.70 -12.46
C TYR A 581 25.46 20.05 -11.62
N GLU A 582 25.58 20.06 -10.28
CA GLU A 582 24.66 19.44 -9.30
C GLU A 582 24.52 17.92 -9.38
N THR A 583 24.80 17.34 -10.54
CA THR A 583 24.82 15.91 -10.82
C THR A 583 25.94 15.60 -11.80
N ILE A 584 26.71 14.55 -11.53
CA ILE A 584 27.76 14.04 -12.41
C ILE A 584 27.54 12.54 -12.68
N ASP A 585 27.71 12.14 -13.93
CA ASP A 585 27.53 10.76 -14.39
C ASP A 585 28.87 9.99 -14.44
N ALA A 586 28.81 8.67 -14.59
CA ALA A 586 29.98 7.80 -14.64
C ALA A 586 31.12 8.28 -15.57
N PRO A 587 30.87 8.75 -16.82
CA PRO A 587 31.95 9.23 -17.69
C PRO A 587 32.64 10.50 -17.17
N GLN A 588 31.92 11.37 -16.47
CA GLN A 588 32.47 12.57 -15.85
C GLN A 588 33.32 12.21 -14.63
N ILE A 589 32.87 11.20 -13.86
CA ILE A 589 33.63 10.65 -12.74
C ILE A 589 34.92 10.00 -13.26
N ASP A 590 34.87 9.27 -14.38
CA ASP A 590 36.06 8.67 -14.98
C ASP A 590 37.08 9.73 -15.42
N ASP A 591 36.63 10.86 -15.96
CA ASP A 591 37.50 12.00 -16.30
C ASP A 591 38.17 12.60 -15.06
N LEU A 592 37.41 12.77 -13.97
CA LEU A 592 37.91 13.28 -12.68
C LEU A 592 38.95 12.33 -12.06
N MET A 593 38.66 11.03 -12.04
CA MET A 593 39.60 10.01 -11.54
C MET A 593 40.88 9.94 -12.39
N ALA A 594 40.80 10.28 -13.68
CA ALA A 594 41.94 10.39 -14.58
C ALA A 594 42.66 11.76 -14.53
N ARG A 595 42.25 12.67 -13.63
CA ARG A 595 42.79 14.05 -13.50
C ARG A 595 42.65 14.87 -14.79
N ARG A 596 41.53 14.71 -15.49
CA ARG A 596 41.16 15.49 -16.68
C ARG A 596 40.04 16.47 -16.35
N ASP A 597 39.94 17.52 -17.15
CA ASP A 597 38.83 18.47 -17.05
C ASP A 597 37.49 17.78 -17.34
N VAL A 598 36.48 18.10 -16.55
CA VAL A 598 35.17 17.47 -16.61
C VAL A 598 34.38 17.97 -17.80
N ARG A 599 33.96 17.05 -18.67
CA ARG A 599 33.03 17.37 -19.76
C ARG A 599 31.67 17.86 -19.22
N PRO A 600 30.96 18.74 -19.95
CA PRO A 600 29.58 19.09 -19.59
C PRO A 600 28.64 17.87 -19.61
N PRO A 601 27.59 17.85 -18.77
CA PRO A 601 26.54 16.83 -18.83
C PRO A 601 25.83 16.80 -20.19
N ALA A 602 25.29 15.64 -20.56
CA ALA A 602 24.53 15.50 -21.82
C ALA A 602 23.29 16.41 -21.82
N GLY A 603 23.20 17.31 -22.79
CA GLY A 603 22.10 18.29 -22.90
C GLY A 603 22.25 19.54 -22.02
N TRP A 604 23.45 19.81 -21.48
CA TRP A 604 23.74 21.05 -20.76
C TRP A 604 23.84 22.25 -21.72
N GLU A 605 22.97 23.25 -21.52
CA GLU A 605 23.09 24.57 -22.14
C GLU A 605 23.73 25.53 -21.12
N GLU A 606 24.83 26.19 -21.49
CA GLU A 606 25.51 27.10 -20.57
C GLU A 606 24.59 28.29 -20.18
N PRO A 607 24.37 28.53 -18.87
CA PRO A 607 23.62 29.69 -18.43
C PRO A 607 24.44 30.96 -18.73
N GLY A 608 24.10 31.65 -19.82
CA GLY A 608 24.77 32.90 -20.23
C GLY A 608 25.17 32.98 -21.71
N ALA A 609 25.05 31.91 -22.48
CA ALA A 609 25.18 31.97 -23.94
C ALA A 609 23.88 32.53 -24.55
N SER A 610 23.62 33.82 -24.33
CA SER A 610 22.59 34.53 -25.08
C SER A 610 22.97 34.57 -26.56
N ASN A 611 22.00 34.18 -27.39
CA ASN A 611 21.97 34.32 -28.84
C ASN A 611 22.70 35.57 -29.33
N ASN A 612 23.84 35.37 -29.98
CA ASN A 612 24.35 36.32 -30.95
C ASN A 612 24.91 35.59 -32.18
N SER A 613 24.01 34.92 -32.88
CA SER A 613 24.13 34.69 -34.31
C SER A 613 22.73 34.70 -34.90
N GLY A 614 22.25 35.91 -35.19
CA GLY A 614 21.26 36.05 -36.25
C GLY A 614 21.95 35.66 -37.55
N ASP A 615 21.60 34.50 -38.10
CA ASP A 615 21.70 34.29 -39.53
C ASP A 615 20.48 33.54 -40.03
N ASN A 616 19.89 34.11 -41.07
CA ASN A 616 18.71 33.64 -41.76
C ASN A 616 19.03 32.33 -42.50
N GLY A 617 18.57 31.20 -41.96
CA GLY A 617 18.61 29.91 -42.65
C GLY A 617 17.22 29.30 -42.73
N SER A 618 16.59 29.38 -43.90
CA SER A 618 15.31 28.77 -44.24
C SER A 618 15.25 27.28 -43.85
N PRO A 619 14.08 26.71 -43.51
CA PRO A 619 13.98 25.31 -43.14
C PRO A 619 14.27 24.42 -44.36
N LYS A 620 15.39 23.68 -44.33
CA LYS A 620 15.66 22.61 -45.29
C LYS A 620 14.67 21.48 -45.07
N ALA A 621 13.92 21.15 -46.12
CA ALA A 621 13.01 20.02 -46.18
C ALA A 621 13.72 18.69 -45.83
N PRO A 622 13.02 17.74 -45.19
CA PRO A 622 13.58 16.42 -44.91
C PRO A 622 13.87 15.66 -46.22
N ARG A 623 15.03 14.99 -46.27
CA ARG A 623 15.42 14.13 -47.39
C ARG A 623 14.41 12.97 -47.53
N PRO A 624 14.00 12.60 -48.75
CA PRO A 624 13.13 11.44 -48.95
C PRO A 624 13.90 10.15 -48.66
N VAL A 625 13.18 9.21 -48.06
CA VAL A 625 13.60 7.83 -47.77
C VAL A 625 13.65 7.09 -49.11
N ASP A 626 14.76 6.41 -49.40
CA ASP A 626 14.92 5.59 -50.60
C ASP A 626 13.87 4.45 -50.62
N GLU A 627 13.05 4.43 -51.67
CA GLU A 627 12.19 3.29 -52.00
C GLU A 627 13.01 2.12 -52.59
N PRO A 628 12.59 0.87 -52.34
CA PRO A 628 13.29 -0.30 -52.85
C PRO A 628 13.09 -0.47 -54.36
N ARG A 629 14.20 -0.51 -55.10
CA ARG A 629 14.21 -0.76 -56.56
C ARG A 629 13.66 -2.15 -56.89
N THR A 630 12.60 -2.18 -57.69
CA THR A 630 12.16 -3.37 -58.42
C THR A 630 13.15 -3.68 -59.57
N PRO A 631 13.39 -4.97 -59.90
CA PRO A 631 14.29 -5.33 -60.97
C PRO A 631 13.54 -5.33 -62.31
N ASN A 632 14.07 -4.61 -63.31
CA ASN A 632 13.59 -4.71 -64.69
C ASN A 632 14.49 -5.69 -65.47
N PRO A 633 13.93 -6.61 -66.26
CA PRO A 633 14.68 -7.65 -66.96
C PRO A 633 15.10 -7.18 -68.36
N GLY A 634 16.27 -7.64 -68.81
CA GLY A 634 16.65 -7.58 -70.21
C GLY A 634 17.97 -6.85 -70.46
N ASN A 635 19.08 -7.58 -70.45
CA ASN A 635 19.79 -7.80 -71.70
C ASN A 635 20.78 -8.97 -71.60
N THR A 636 20.59 -9.84 -72.57
CA THR A 636 21.33 -11.00 -73.04
C THR A 636 22.81 -10.78 -73.36
N MET A 637 23.55 -11.91 -73.29
CA MET A 637 24.80 -12.25 -73.99
C MET A 637 26.07 -11.54 -73.50
N SER A 638 27.25 -12.14 -73.38
CA SER A 638 27.79 -13.48 -73.68
C SER A 638 29.27 -13.45 -73.29
N GLU A 639 29.85 -14.62 -72.92
CA GLU A 639 31.30 -14.94 -73.07
C GLU A 639 32.29 -14.13 -72.19
N GLN A 640 33.38 -14.64 -71.62
CA GLN A 640 34.20 -15.84 -71.79
C GLN A 640 35.13 -15.95 -70.55
N LEU A 641 35.48 -17.19 -70.18
CA LEU A 641 36.73 -17.69 -69.59
C LEU A 641 37.48 -16.92 -68.47
N GLY A 642 37.90 -17.70 -67.47
CA GLY A 642 39.33 -17.76 -67.14
C GLY A 642 39.69 -17.81 -65.65
N ASP A 643 39.88 -19.02 -65.13
CA ASP A 643 40.87 -19.46 -64.13
C ASP A 643 41.48 -18.43 -63.15
N LYS A 644 41.23 -18.62 -61.85
CA LYS A 644 42.12 -19.35 -60.93
C LYS A 644 41.49 -19.57 -59.56
#